data_AF-A0A929DQB8-F1
#
_entry.id   AF-A0A929DQB8-F1
#
_cell.length_a   1.000
_cell.length_b   1.000
_cell.length_c   1.000
_cell.angle_alpha   90.00
_cell.angle_beta   90.00
_cell.angle_gamma   90.00
#
_symmetry.space_group_name_H-M   'P 1'
#
loop_
_entity.id
_entity.type
_entity.pdbx_description
1 polymer ?
#
loop_
_entity_poly.entity_id
_entity_poly.type
_entity_poly.pdbx_seq_one_letter_code
_entity_poly.pdbx_strand_id
1 'polypeptide(L)'
;MNKRVTKIGWIVLAALLCLSLILVPGCTAPPGEEEEEEEEREGGAWLDEIVISQETSGAASILKMQEGTVHLYGQGLTDQELFNTVTDDPGLDYKMCMGGSRDLMFNVYGPEFPDGMLNPFWSAKIREATQWLIDRDYIVDEVLGGQGVAMYSQLTPGGAEATRYKDLVDGVIEYYSYNPTKAADVIAEEMVNLGAELVDDKWYYKGDPVEVKVVIRIDLASYPELGDYLADQLDSVGFTVERLYRASADTWGPILLKDPSLRLWNAYPGAWGMPEVFRTEVHSWAQFNTHTVMSGYPPWVQLEPLMQLEEWNDMYEAALGLRFTDFANMEERAEMVELVLTKVMQFANNIWTAAITEFYPYTTDIDLVLDACGGVSTQFPFTVHFKDDAGNPERGGSLSMELPSIMVQPINPVEGSAMSYDILVSRDLTGDRDVMPHPQTGLYMPHAFERADVTIKTGLPVGVNPESADWCTLTFEDEIEVPATAWADWDAENQVWITAEERELYDEDYERTANRKSVVYYPDDLWEKKLHDGSTLSFGDFMMSAIIAYDRGKEASAIFDPAVQADVEADLERLKGWEVLSMDPLTIATYSDTYALDAEHSLTTWWPEYGTYDEFAPWHTVTLGMLAEADKELAFSGSRAEELGVEWMDYTKGPSLTILKNHLDESAAADFIPYKPTLGYYIRPLELEERYENLLNWYDEKGHFYVSCGVFYLEQVYPIQKIIVLKAFDDYPEPSDRYLFLLD
;
A
#
# COMPACT_ATOMS: atom_id res chain seq x y z
N MET A 1 -14.36 23.81 -57.20
CA MET A 1 -15.19 24.91 -57.74
C MET A 1 -16.29 25.21 -56.72
N ASN A 2 -16.24 26.42 -56.14
CA ASN A 2 -17.24 27.18 -55.37
C ASN A 2 -17.95 26.53 -54.17
N LYS A 3 -17.59 26.88 -52.92
CA LYS A 3 -17.90 28.13 -52.15
C LYS A 3 -19.36 28.20 -51.64
N ARG A 4 -19.57 27.76 -50.39
CA ARG A 4 -20.46 28.36 -49.35
C ARG A 4 -20.57 27.44 -48.12
N VAL A 5 -19.51 27.35 -47.31
CA VAL A 5 -19.59 26.87 -45.91
C VAL A 5 -18.57 27.63 -45.09
N THR A 6 -18.87 28.88 -44.75
CA THR A 6 -18.15 29.69 -43.75
C THR A 6 -19.09 30.82 -43.35
N LYS A 7 -19.84 30.62 -42.26
CA LYS A 7 -20.40 31.71 -41.40
C LYS A 7 -21.24 31.29 -40.20
N ILE A 8 -21.37 29.99 -39.88
CA ILE A 8 -22.16 29.54 -38.71
C ILE A 8 -21.28 29.08 -37.53
N GLY A 9 -20.01 28.73 -37.75
CA GLY A 9 -19.08 28.31 -36.69
C GLY A 9 -18.49 29.43 -35.80
N TRP A 10 -18.72 30.71 -36.14
CA TRP A 10 -18.15 31.85 -35.39
C TRP A 10 -19.15 32.52 -34.42
N ILE A 11 -20.43 32.13 -34.44
CA ILE A 11 -21.47 32.77 -33.61
C ILE A 11 -21.71 31.99 -32.30
N VAL A 12 -21.34 30.72 -32.24
CA VAL A 12 -21.43 29.92 -31.00
C VAL A 12 -20.21 30.12 -30.10
N LEU A 13 -19.02 30.35 -30.67
CA LEU A 13 -17.79 30.64 -29.91
C LEU A 13 -17.77 32.03 -29.25
N ALA A 14 -18.54 32.99 -29.77
CA ALA A 14 -18.66 34.34 -29.19
C ALA A 14 -19.73 34.45 -28.09
N ALA A 15 -20.63 33.46 -27.97
CA ALA A 15 -21.69 33.46 -26.95
C ALA A 15 -21.22 32.87 -25.61
N LEU A 16 -20.20 31.99 -25.62
CA LEU A 16 -19.58 31.44 -24.40
C LEU A 16 -18.53 32.38 -23.79
N LEU A 17 -18.00 33.33 -24.57
CA LEU A 17 -17.02 34.35 -24.12
C LEU A 17 -17.65 35.68 -23.67
N CYS A 18 -18.99 35.77 -23.59
CA CYS A 18 -19.72 36.99 -23.21
C CYS A 18 -20.64 36.85 -21.99
N LEU A 19 -20.55 35.73 -21.24
CA LEU A 19 -21.26 35.55 -19.97
C LEU A 19 -20.43 35.90 -18.72
N SER A 20 -19.19 36.39 -18.90
CA SER A 20 -18.30 36.84 -17.81
C SER A 20 -18.27 38.36 -17.59
N LEU A 21 -19.15 39.15 -18.22
CA LEU A 21 -19.17 40.60 -18.06
C LEU A 21 -20.61 41.14 -17.90
N ILE A 22 -21.19 40.94 -16.71
CA ILE A 22 -22.29 41.79 -16.23
C ILE A 22 -21.67 42.88 -15.35
N LEU A 23 -21.42 44.03 -15.97
CA LEU A 23 -21.15 45.30 -15.28
C LEU A 23 -22.40 45.72 -14.51
N VAL A 24 -22.35 45.65 -13.17
CA VAL A 24 -23.26 46.40 -12.30
C VAL A 24 -22.66 47.80 -12.13
N PRO A 25 -23.31 48.89 -12.60
CA PRO A 25 -22.83 50.23 -12.35
C PRO A 25 -23.33 50.71 -10.98
N GLY A 26 -22.39 50.87 -10.04
CA GLY A 26 -22.57 51.75 -8.88
C GLY A 26 -22.40 51.10 -7.52
N CYS A 27 -21.15 50.88 -7.10
CA CYS A 27 -20.74 51.09 -5.72
C CYS A 27 -19.30 51.61 -5.73
N THR A 28 -19.08 52.73 -5.05
CA THR A 28 -17.78 53.39 -4.88
C THR A 28 -16.81 52.45 -4.16
N ALA A 29 -15.59 52.34 -4.67
CA ALA A 29 -14.49 51.60 -4.05
C ALA A 29 -14.26 52.08 -2.60
N PRO A 30 -14.08 51.16 -1.62
CA PRO A 30 -13.49 51.50 -0.34
C PRO A 30 -12.05 52.01 -0.56
N PRO A 31 -11.50 52.83 0.35
CA PRO A 31 -10.13 53.28 0.25
C PRO A 31 -9.17 52.13 0.58
N GLY A 32 -8.30 51.81 -0.38
CA GLY A 32 -7.01 51.11 -0.21
C GLY A 32 -7.05 49.86 0.68
N GLU A 33 -7.35 48.72 0.09
CA GLU A 33 -6.73 47.47 0.53
C GLU A 33 -5.23 47.64 0.27
N GLU A 34 -4.46 47.75 1.34
CA GLU A 34 -3.04 47.43 1.30
C GLU A 34 -2.97 45.98 0.80
N GLU A 35 -2.20 45.72 -0.27
CA GLU A 35 -1.76 44.35 -0.57
C GLU A 35 -1.07 43.89 0.71
N GLU A 36 -1.73 43.02 1.50
CA GLU A 36 -1.04 42.24 2.51
C GLU A 36 0.05 41.49 1.73
N GLU A 37 1.32 41.80 2.01
CA GLU A 37 2.42 40.91 1.61
C GLU A 37 2.03 39.55 2.21
N GLU A 38 1.61 38.59 1.38
CA GLU A 38 1.48 37.20 1.80
C GLU A 38 2.82 36.84 2.45
N GLU A 39 2.81 36.61 3.76
CA GLU A 39 4.00 36.17 4.48
C GLU A 39 4.48 34.90 3.78
N GLU A 40 5.70 34.95 3.24
CA GLU A 40 6.30 33.84 2.54
C GLU A 40 6.39 32.67 3.53
N ARG A 41 5.71 31.56 3.21
CA ARG A 41 5.58 30.39 4.09
C ARG A 41 6.95 29.94 4.57
N GLU A 42 7.17 29.88 5.88
CA GLU A 42 8.50 29.58 6.46
C GLU A 42 8.84 28.07 6.39
N GLY A 43 7.85 27.17 6.27
CA GLY A 43 8.01 25.71 6.26
C GLY A 43 7.08 24.96 5.29
N GLY A 44 6.98 23.64 5.41
CA GLY A 44 6.05 22.80 4.65
C GLY A 44 6.50 22.42 3.24
N ALA A 45 5.55 22.17 2.35
CA ALA A 45 5.84 21.85 0.95
C ALA A 45 6.52 23.02 0.22
N TRP A 46 7.35 22.69 -0.77
CA TRP A 46 7.93 23.69 -1.68
C TRP A 46 6.87 24.28 -2.63
N LEU A 47 5.95 23.45 -3.11
CA LEU A 47 4.90 23.86 -4.05
C LEU A 47 3.72 24.54 -3.32
N ASP A 48 2.92 25.32 -4.05
CA ASP A 48 1.63 25.82 -3.56
C ASP A 48 0.50 24.82 -3.80
N GLU A 49 0.57 24.09 -4.90
CA GLU A 49 -0.51 23.24 -5.38
C GLU A 49 0.02 22.03 -6.17
N ILE A 50 -0.68 20.89 -6.05
CA ILE A 50 -0.55 19.76 -6.97
C ILE A 50 -1.92 19.49 -7.59
N VAL A 51 -2.00 19.54 -8.92
CA VAL A 51 -3.18 19.16 -9.68
C VAL A 51 -2.94 17.80 -10.30
N ILE A 52 -3.68 16.80 -9.84
CA ILE A 52 -3.59 15.42 -10.30
C ILE A 52 -4.73 15.14 -11.26
N SER A 53 -4.42 14.60 -12.43
CA SER A 53 -5.44 14.16 -13.39
C SER A 53 -5.17 12.77 -13.94
N GLN A 54 -6.21 12.09 -14.41
CA GLN A 54 -6.07 10.74 -14.96
C GLN A 54 -5.67 10.76 -16.44
N GLU A 55 -4.57 10.10 -16.78
CA GLU A 55 -4.17 9.79 -18.15
C GLU A 55 -3.61 8.37 -18.22
N THR A 56 -4.24 7.50 -19.00
CA THR A 56 -3.85 6.09 -19.11
C THR A 56 -2.68 5.84 -20.08
N SER A 57 -2.31 6.85 -20.87
CA SER A 57 -1.27 6.73 -21.90
C SER A 57 -0.02 7.54 -21.54
N GLY A 58 1.05 6.86 -21.16
CA GLY A 58 2.35 7.51 -20.94
C GLY A 58 2.86 8.31 -22.15
N ALA A 59 2.57 7.84 -23.36
CA ALA A 59 2.90 8.58 -24.59
C ALA A 59 2.14 9.93 -24.69
N ALA A 60 0.86 9.96 -24.29
CA ALA A 60 0.07 11.18 -24.26
C ALA A 60 0.58 12.13 -23.17
N SER A 61 0.94 11.62 -21.99
CA SER A 61 1.53 12.43 -20.93
C SER A 61 2.88 13.03 -21.34
N ILE A 62 3.76 12.26 -21.98
CA ILE A 62 5.05 12.77 -22.51
C ILE A 62 4.80 13.89 -23.53
N LEU A 63 3.82 13.75 -24.44
CA LEU A 63 3.48 14.82 -25.37
C LEU A 63 3.01 16.09 -24.64
N LYS A 64 2.16 15.96 -23.62
CA LYS A 64 1.69 17.10 -22.81
C LYS A 64 2.82 17.77 -22.02
N MET A 65 3.84 17.00 -21.59
CA MET A 65 5.06 17.53 -20.98
C MET A 65 5.87 18.34 -21.99
N GLN A 66 6.04 17.85 -23.23
CA GLN A 66 6.69 18.62 -24.31
C GLN A 66 5.94 19.91 -24.67
N GLU A 67 4.61 19.91 -24.49
CA GLU A 67 3.75 21.09 -24.67
C GLU A 67 3.77 22.04 -23.45
N GLY A 68 4.37 21.64 -22.33
CA GLY A 68 4.45 22.42 -21.09
C GLY A 68 3.12 22.51 -20.32
N THR A 69 2.27 21.49 -20.43
CA THR A 69 0.96 21.45 -19.75
C THR A 69 0.88 20.42 -18.61
N VAL A 70 1.85 19.52 -18.53
CA VAL A 70 2.03 18.51 -17.49
C VAL A 70 3.50 18.53 -17.11
N HIS A 71 3.84 18.30 -15.85
CA HIS A 71 5.24 18.27 -15.39
C HIS A 71 5.74 16.86 -15.08
N LEU A 72 4.85 15.94 -14.68
CA LEU A 72 5.21 14.59 -14.25
C LEU A 72 4.14 13.58 -14.64
N TYR A 73 4.57 12.43 -15.14
CA TYR A 73 3.75 11.23 -15.15
C TYR A 73 4.15 10.32 -13.98
N GLY A 74 3.29 10.20 -12.98
CA GLY A 74 3.59 9.50 -11.72
C GLY A 74 3.50 7.97 -11.80
N GLN A 75 3.69 7.40 -13.00
CA GLN A 75 3.79 5.96 -13.23
C GLN A 75 5.07 5.63 -13.99
N GLY A 76 5.74 4.57 -13.55
CA GLY A 76 6.88 3.98 -14.24
C GLY A 76 6.50 3.43 -15.61
N LEU A 77 7.29 3.77 -16.62
CA LEU A 77 7.12 3.30 -17.99
C LEU A 77 8.21 2.30 -18.36
N THR A 78 7.84 1.33 -19.20
CA THR A 78 8.75 0.29 -19.70
C THR A 78 8.93 0.29 -21.22
N ASP A 79 8.46 1.34 -21.91
CA ASP A 79 8.50 1.41 -23.37
C ASP A 79 9.82 2.03 -23.84
N GLN A 80 10.59 1.29 -24.64
CA GLN A 80 11.90 1.72 -25.12
C GLN A 80 11.84 2.91 -26.09
N GLU A 81 10.79 3.02 -26.90
CA GLU A 81 10.63 4.16 -27.82
C GLU A 81 10.28 5.43 -27.03
N LEU A 82 9.43 5.31 -26.00
CA LEU A 82 9.14 6.41 -25.09
C LEU A 82 10.37 6.82 -24.27
N PHE A 83 11.16 5.85 -23.79
CA PHE A 83 12.43 6.16 -23.12
C PHE A 83 13.35 6.98 -24.01
N ASN A 84 13.58 6.53 -25.24
CA ASN A 84 14.41 7.26 -26.20
C ASN A 84 13.86 8.67 -26.49
N THR A 85 12.53 8.80 -26.58
CA THR A 85 11.85 10.09 -26.77
C THR A 85 12.16 11.06 -25.63
N VAL A 86 12.11 10.58 -24.38
CA VAL A 86 12.44 11.38 -23.19
C VAL A 86 13.93 11.72 -23.16
N THR A 87 14.82 10.75 -23.41
CA THR A 87 16.27 11.00 -23.37
C THR A 87 16.79 11.94 -24.45
N ASP A 88 16.11 11.99 -25.61
CA ASP A 88 16.49 12.84 -26.73
C ASP A 88 15.92 14.27 -26.63
N ASP A 89 14.99 14.53 -25.69
CA ASP A 89 14.35 15.82 -25.50
C ASP A 89 15.05 16.65 -24.40
N PRO A 90 15.62 17.83 -24.71
CA PRO A 90 16.31 18.65 -23.70
C PRO A 90 15.36 19.30 -22.67
N GLY A 91 14.04 19.26 -22.88
CA GLY A 91 13.04 19.76 -21.93
C GLY A 91 12.54 18.71 -20.95
N LEU A 92 12.94 17.44 -21.11
CA LEU A 92 12.51 16.32 -20.27
C LEU A 92 13.70 15.67 -19.57
N ASP A 93 13.41 15.05 -18.43
CA ASP A 93 14.34 14.23 -17.66
C ASP A 93 13.61 13.00 -17.13
N TYR A 94 14.35 12.07 -16.52
CA TYR A 94 13.79 10.85 -15.96
C TYR A 94 14.58 10.35 -14.74
N LYS A 95 13.89 9.62 -13.85
CA LYS A 95 14.51 8.83 -12.79
C LYS A 95 14.12 7.36 -12.94
N MET A 96 15.03 6.46 -12.57
CA MET A 96 14.83 5.02 -12.70
C MET A 96 14.34 4.41 -11.38
N CYS A 97 13.47 3.42 -11.49
CA CYS A 97 12.93 2.64 -10.38
C CYS A 97 13.00 1.15 -10.70
N MET A 98 13.23 0.31 -9.69
CA MET A 98 13.21 -1.15 -9.79
C MET A 98 12.41 -1.76 -8.63
N GLY A 99 11.12 -1.40 -8.53
CA GLY A 99 10.19 -2.03 -7.59
C GLY A 99 9.06 -2.80 -8.24
N GLY A 100 8.96 -2.79 -9.57
CA GLY A 100 7.96 -3.56 -10.30
C GLY A 100 8.41 -5.01 -10.53
N SER A 101 7.47 -5.94 -10.50
CA SER A 101 7.71 -7.35 -10.81
C SER A 101 6.61 -7.94 -11.70
N ARG A 102 6.88 -9.10 -12.30
CA ARG A 102 5.92 -9.92 -13.04
C ARG A 102 5.91 -11.32 -12.49
N ASP A 103 4.71 -11.86 -12.32
CA ASP A 103 4.48 -13.21 -11.87
C ASP A 103 3.42 -13.91 -12.72
N LEU A 104 3.34 -15.22 -12.57
CA LEU A 104 2.25 -16.04 -13.08
C LEU A 104 1.53 -16.64 -11.88
N MET A 105 0.28 -16.27 -11.71
CA MET A 105 -0.59 -16.77 -10.66
C MET A 105 -1.47 -17.89 -11.21
N PHE A 106 -1.68 -18.94 -10.41
CA PHE A 106 -2.54 -20.07 -10.77
C PHE A 106 -3.72 -20.22 -9.83
N ASN A 107 -4.86 -20.63 -10.37
CA ASN A 107 -6.00 -21.05 -9.57
C ASN A 107 -5.70 -22.46 -9.05
N VAL A 108 -5.56 -22.62 -7.73
CA VAL A 108 -5.20 -23.90 -7.12
C VAL A 108 -6.40 -24.73 -6.65
N TYR A 109 -7.65 -24.30 -6.90
CA TYR A 109 -8.84 -25.07 -6.53
C TYR A 109 -8.89 -26.43 -7.25
N GLY A 110 -9.18 -27.53 -6.56
CA GLY A 110 -9.36 -28.81 -7.26
C GLY A 110 -9.19 -30.07 -6.40
N PRO A 111 -8.88 -31.23 -7.03
CA PRO A 111 -8.43 -31.38 -8.42
C PRO A 111 -9.53 -31.19 -9.48
N GLU A 112 -10.80 -31.34 -9.13
CA GLU A 112 -11.93 -31.09 -10.06
C GLU A 112 -12.70 -29.85 -9.63
N PHE A 113 -13.08 -29.02 -10.60
CA PHE A 113 -14.06 -27.97 -10.39
C PHE A 113 -15.48 -28.55 -10.19
N PRO A 114 -16.42 -27.79 -9.61
CA PRO A 114 -17.80 -28.25 -9.43
C PRO A 114 -18.53 -28.63 -10.73
N ASP A 115 -18.06 -28.16 -11.88
CA ASP A 115 -18.58 -28.53 -13.21
C ASP A 115 -17.97 -29.83 -13.78
N GLY A 116 -17.07 -30.49 -13.02
CA GLY A 116 -16.45 -31.76 -13.37
C GLY A 116 -15.18 -31.65 -14.22
N MET A 117 -14.75 -30.42 -14.57
CA MET A 117 -13.51 -30.20 -15.29
C MET A 117 -12.30 -30.37 -14.37
N LEU A 118 -11.25 -31.02 -14.87
CA LEU A 118 -9.97 -31.13 -14.17
C LEU A 118 -9.26 -29.77 -14.12
N ASN A 119 -8.80 -29.36 -12.94
CA ASN A 119 -7.84 -28.29 -12.80
C ASN A 119 -6.42 -28.86 -12.71
N PRO A 120 -5.58 -28.74 -13.75
CA PRO A 120 -4.22 -29.24 -13.69
C PRO A 120 -3.38 -28.49 -12.63
N PHE A 121 -3.67 -27.22 -12.40
CA PHE A 121 -2.92 -26.37 -11.47
C PHE A 121 -3.28 -26.57 -10.00
N TRP A 122 -4.19 -27.50 -9.66
CA TRP A 122 -4.28 -28.00 -8.28
C TRP A 122 -3.00 -28.76 -7.88
N SER A 123 -2.37 -29.45 -8.83
CA SER A 123 -1.11 -30.19 -8.58
C SER A 123 0.08 -29.22 -8.52
N ALA A 124 0.74 -29.18 -7.36
CA ALA A 124 1.99 -28.43 -7.17
C ALA A 124 3.07 -28.86 -8.15
N LYS A 125 3.13 -30.14 -8.53
CA LYS A 125 4.11 -30.65 -9.51
C LYS A 125 3.93 -30.04 -10.91
N ILE A 126 2.69 -29.80 -11.34
CA ILE A 126 2.42 -29.14 -12.64
C ILE A 126 2.81 -27.67 -12.55
N ARG A 127 2.54 -27.00 -11.42
CA ARG A 127 2.98 -25.62 -11.19
C ARG A 127 4.51 -25.52 -11.15
N GLU A 128 5.19 -26.35 -10.36
CA GLU A 128 6.66 -26.45 -10.34
C GLU A 128 7.23 -26.74 -11.73
N ALA A 129 6.64 -27.67 -12.49
CA ALA A 129 7.09 -27.97 -13.84
C ALA A 129 7.01 -26.75 -14.79
N THR A 130 6.08 -25.85 -14.54
CA THR A 130 5.94 -24.60 -15.31
C THR A 130 7.13 -23.68 -15.10
N GLN A 131 7.88 -23.77 -13.98
CA GLN A 131 9.13 -23.04 -13.78
C GLN A 131 10.15 -23.30 -14.91
N TRP A 132 10.29 -24.56 -15.35
CA TRP A 132 11.16 -24.95 -16.47
C TRP A 132 10.55 -24.68 -17.84
N LEU A 133 9.23 -24.48 -17.92
CA LEU A 133 8.53 -24.17 -19.16
C LEU A 133 8.67 -22.69 -19.56
N ILE A 134 8.99 -21.82 -18.61
CA ILE A 134 9.04 -20.38 -18.81
C ILE A 134 10.49 -19.93 -19.02
N ASP A 135 10.74 -19.36 -20.20
CA ASP A 135 12.00 -18.73 -20.58
C ASP A 135 12.00 -17.28 -20.10
N ARG A 136 12.62 -17.05 -18.94
CA ARG A 136 12.69 -15.72 -18.33
C ARG A 136 13.61 -14.77 -19.08
N ASP A 137 14.62 -15.28 -19.77
CA ASP A 137 15.49 -14.45 -20.61
C ASP A 137 14.69 -13.96 -21.82
N TYR A 138 13.86 -14.81 -22.43
CA TYR A 138 12.91 -14.38 -23.46
C TYR A 138 11.92 -13.33 -22.96
N ILE A 139 11.36 -13.50 -21.75
CA ILE A 139 10.45 -12.49 -21.17
C ILE A 139 11.18 -11.15 -21.01
N VAL A 140 12.40 -11.14 -20.49
CA VAL A 140 13.16 -9.90 -20.33
C VAL A 140 13.50 -9.28 -21.69
N ASP A 141 14.07 -10.05 -22.61
CA ASP A 141 14.61 -9.52 -23.86
C ASP A 141 13.51 -9.14 -24.86
N GLU A 142 12.47 -9.97 -25.00
CA GLU A 142 11.48 -9.84 -26.07
C GLU A 142 10.14 -9.28 -25.59
N VAL A 143 9.71 -9.60 -24.36
CA VAL A 143 8.43 -9.09 -23.80
C VAL A 143 8.62 -7.74 -23.11
N LEU A 144 9.72 -7.54 -22.39
CA LEU A 144 10.06 -6.28 -21.71
C LEU A 144 11.04 -5.40 -22.50
N GLY A 145 11.52 -5.85 -23.67
CA GLY A 145 12.46 -5.07 -24.49
C GLY A 145 13.81 -4.82 -23.82
N GLY A 146 14.25 -5.70 -22.92
CA GLY A 146 15.47 -5.59 -22.13
C GLY A 146 15.33 -4.77 -20.84
N GLN A 147 14.13 -4.31 -20.48
CA GLN A 147 13.89 -3.44 -19.32
C GLN A 147 13.56 -4.24 -18.05
N GLY A 148 14.47 -5.11 -17.66
CA GLY A 148 14.33 -5.89 -16.44
C GLY A 148 15.42 -6.93 -16.26
N VAL A 149 15.26 -7.74 -15.21
CA VAL A 149 16.15 -8.85 -14.87
C VAL A 149 15.29 -10.08 -14.58
N ALA A 150 15.73 -11.24 -15.05
CA ALA A 150 15.05 -12.50 -14.78
C ALA A 150 14.94 -12.73 -13.27
N MET A 151 13.73 -13.02 -12.80
CA MET A 151 13.42 -13.21 -11.39
C MET A 151 12.83 -14.61 -11.20
N TYR A 152 13.41 -15.39 -10.29
CA TYR A 152 13.03 -16.80 -10.07
C TYR A 152 12.28 -17.03 -8.76
N SER A 153 12.37 -16.10 -7.81
CA SER A 153 11.73 -16.16 -6.49
C SER A 153 11.20 -14.79 -6.08
N GLN A 154 10.49 -14.70 -4.95
CA GLN A 154 10.04 -13.44 -4.34
C GLN A 154 11.18 -12.46 -4.00
N LEU A 155 12.44 -12.93 -3.97
CA LEU A 155 13.59 -12.11 -3.62
C LEU A 155 14.03 -11.29 -4.83
N THR A 156 13.97 -9.96 -4.70
CA THR A 156 14.35 -9.00 -5.72
C THR A 156 15.83 -9.14 -6.05
N PRO A 157 16.20 -9.26 -7.34
CA PRO A 157 17.61 -9.27 -7.75
C PRO A 157 18.35 -8.03 -7.22
N GLY A 158 19.43 -8.23 -6.46
CA GLY A 158 20.17 -7.14 -5.82
C GLY A 158 19.58 -6.63 -4.50
N GLY A 159 18.42 -7.16 -4.08
CA GLY A 159 17.80 -6.89 -2.79
C GLY A 159 18.58 -7.48 -1.61
N ALA A 160 18.13 -7.17 -0.39
CA ALA A 160 18.83 -7.52 0.84
C ALA A 160 18.94 -9.04 1.04
N GLU A 161 17.85 -9.79 0.84
CA GLU A 161 17.86 -11.24 1.05
C GLU A 161 18.56 -11.98 -0.09
N ALA A 162 18.33 -11.56 -1.35
CA ALA A 162 19.03 -12.13 -2.50
C ALA A 162 20.55 -11.96 -2.39
N THR A 163 21.01 -10.83 -1.83
CA THR A 163 22.43 -10.60 -1.56
C THR A 163 22.94 -11.47 -0.40
N ARG A 164 22.16 -11.58 0.69
CA ARG A 164 22.54 -12.34 1.88
C ARG A 164 22.63 -13.85 1.61
N TYR A 165 21.73 -14.37 0.78
CA TYR A 165 21.62 -15.80 0.45
C TYR A 165 21.95 -16.10 -1.01
N LYS A 166 22.93 -15.37 -1.57
CA LYS A 166 23.29 -15.45 -2.98
C LYS A 166 23.51 -16.88 -3.49
N ASP A 167 24.23 -17.71 -2.74
CA ASP A 167 24.53 -19.09 -3.16
C ASP A 167 23.24 -19.95 -3.29
N LEU A 168 22.27 -19.75 -2.39
CA LEU A 168 20.97 -20.43 -2.47
C LEU A 168 20.17 -19.95 -3.68
N VAL A 169 20.12 -18.63 -3.90
CA VAL A 169 19.42 -18.02 -5.04
C VAL A 169 20.04 -18.46 -6.36
N ASP A 170 21.37 -18.45 -6.49
CA ASP A 170 22.08 -18.94 -7.68
C ASP A 170 21.77 -20.42 -7.94
N GLY A 171 21.68 -21.24 -6.88
CA GLY A 171 21.27 -22.64 -6.98
C GLY A 171 19.83 -22.82 -7.49
N VAL A 172 18.90 -21.96 -7.05
CA VAL A 172 17.52 -21.93 -7.55
C VAL A 172 17.50 -21.57 -9.04
N ILE A 173 18.24 -20.53 -9.44
CA ILE A 173 18.35 -20.10 -10.85
C ILE A 173 18.90 -21.23 -11.73
N GLU A 174 19.97 -21.91 -11.28
CA GLU A 174 20.55 -23.03 -12.03
C GLU A 174 19.56 -24.19 -12.16
N TYR A 175 18.90 -24.58 -11.06
CA TYR A 175 17.99 -25.72 -11.03
C TYR A 175 16.72 -25.50 -11.86
N TYR A 176 16.17 -24.29 -11.84
CA TYR A 176 14.94 -23.91 -12.56
C TYR A 176 15.19 -23.22 -13.90
N SER A 177 16.42 -23.25 -14.41
CA SER A 177 16.76 -22.76 -15.75
C SER A 177 15.87 -23.40 -16.83
N TYR A 178 15.54 -22.61 -17.86
CA TYR A 178 14.59 -22.99 -18.91
C TYR A 178 14.91 -24.37 -19.52
N ASN A 179 13.96 -25.28 -19.39
CA ASN A 179 14.05 -26.66 -19.86
C ASN A 179 12.64 -27.20 -20.22
N PRO A 180 12.11 -26.81 -21.39
CA PRO A 180 10.73 -27.13 -21.77
C PRO A 180 10.51 -28.64 -21.95
N THR A 181 11.57 -29.40 -22.27
CA THR A 181 11.50 -30.87 -22.34
C THR A 181 11.24 -31.48 -20.96
N LYS A 182 12.00 -31.05 -19.93
CA LYS A 182 11.78 -31.51 -18.56
C LYS A 182 10.39 -31.12 -18.08
N ALA A 183 9.95 -29.89 -18.36
CA ALA A 183 8.59 -29.45 -18.03
C ALA A 183 7.52 -30.36 -18.66
N ALA A 184 7.62 -30.61 -19.98
CA ALA A 184 6.67 -31.46 -20.70
C ALA A 184 6.64 -32.89 -20.16
N ASP A 185 7.80 -33.46 -19.82
CA ASP A 185 7.89 -34.81 -19.26
C ASP A 185 7.19 -34.91 -17.88
N VAL A 186 7.45 -33.95 -16.98
CA VAL A 186 6.83 -33.91 -15.64
C VAL A 186 5.32 -33.65 -15.74
N ILE A 187 4.90 -32.71 -16.57
CA ILE A 187 3.47 -32.42 -16.80
C ILE A 187 2.77 -33.65 -17.36
N ALA A 188 3.37 -34.33 -18.34
CA ALA A 188 2.76 -35.51 -18.95
C ALA A 188 2.61 -36.68 -17.96
N GLU A 189 3.62 -36.93 -17.13
CA GLU A 189 3.54 -37.94 -16.08
C GLU A 189 2.43 -37.62 -15.08
N GLU A 190 2.36 -36.37 -14.62
CA GLU A 190 1.39 -35.96 -13.61
C GLU A 190 -0.04 -35.89 -14.17
N MET A 191 -0.23 -35.49 -15.42
CA MET A 191 -1.54 -35.52 -16.08
C MET A 191 -2.10 -36.95 -16.17
N VAL A 192 -1.24 -37.94 -16.44
CA VAL A 192 -1.64 -39.36 -16.39
C VAL A 192 -2.01 -39.79 -14.97
N ASN A 193 -1.27 -39.34 -13.95
CA ASN A 193 -1.59 -39.61 -12.54
C ASN A 193 -2.95 -39.01 -12.13
N LEU A 194 -3.28 -37.82 -12.67
CA LEU A 194 -4.57 -37.16 -12.48
C LEU A 194 -5.72 -37.83 -13.28
N GLY A 195 -5.42 -38.85 -14.08
CA GLY A 195 -6.41 -39.63 -14.84
C GLY A 195 -6.77 -39.01 -16.18
N ALA A 196 -5.97 -38.09 -16.70
CA ALA A 196 -6.08 -37.58 -18.05
C ALA A 196 -5.34 -38.48 -19.06
N GLU A 197 -5.74 -38.39 -20.33
CA GLU A 197 -5.12 -39.08 -21.45
C GLU A 197 -4.72 -38.09 -22.55
N LEU A 198 -3.56 -38.31 -23.16
CA LEU A 198 -3.11 -37.51 -24.30
C LEU A 198 -3.68 -38.10 -25.59
N VAL A 199 -4.52 -37.34 -26.30
CA VAL A 199 -5.16 -37.72 -27.56
C VAL A 199 -4.94 -36.60 -28.57
N ASP A 200 -4.33 -36.93 -29.71
CA ASP A 200 -3.99 -35.97 -30.77
C ASP A 200 -3.25 -34.73 -30.22
N ASP A 201 -2.22 -34.97 -29.40
CA ASP A 201 -1.39 -33.96 -28.73
C ASP A 201 -2.16 -33.01 -27.78
N LYS A 202 -3.37 -33.38 -27.36
CA LYS A 202 -4.16 -32.64 -26.36
C LYS A 202 -4.62 -33.52 -25.21
N TRP A 203 -4.64 -32.96 -23.99
CA TRP A 203 -5.09 -33.65 -22.80
C TRP A 203 -6.61 -33.72 -22.73
N TYR A 204 -7.13 -34.90 -22.44
CA TYR A 204 -8.55 -35.15 -22.19
C TYR A 204 -8.73 -35.76 -20.80
N TYR A 205 -9.76 -35.31 -20.09
CA TYR A 205 -10.18 -35.85 -18.80
C TYR A 205 -11.65 -36.24 -18.88
N LYS A 206 -11.97 -37.50 -18.55
CA LYS A 206 -13.33 -38.07 -18.64
C LYS A 206 -14.01 -37.88 -20.03
N GLY A 207 -13.22 -37.75 -21.09
CA GLY A 207 -13.69 -37.59 -22.47
C GLY A 207 -13.83 -36.14 -22.95
N ASP A 208 -13.62 -35.15 -22.06
CA ASP A 208 -13.64 -33.72 -22.40
C ASP A 208 -12.20 -33.16 -22.43
N PRO A 209 -11.89 -32.18 -23.30
CA PRO A 209 -10.57 -31.56 -23.32
C PRO A 209 -10.28 -30.82 -22.01
N VAL A 210 -9.04 -30.89 -21.53
CA VAL A 210 -8.60 -30.11 -20.36
C VAL A 210 -8.40 -28.66 -20.79
N GLU A 211 -9.47 -27.87 -20.60
CA GLU A 211 -9.52 -26.45 -20.91
C GLU A 211 -8.87 -25.61 -19.81
N VAL A 212 -7.95 -24.72 -20.20
CA VAL A 212 -7.26 -23.78 -19.32
C VAL A 212 -7.56 -22.34 -19.76
N LYS A 213 -8.15 -21.55 -18.88
CA LYS A 213 -8.46 -20.14 -19.10
C LYS A 213 -7.31 -19.23 -18.67
N VAL A 214 -6.67 -18.59 -19.63
CA VAL A 214 -5.60 -17.61 -19.39
C VAL A 214 -6.17 -16.21 -19.52
N VAL A 215 -6.13 -15.44 -18.44
CA VAL A 215 -6.54 -14.03 -18.47
C VAL A 215 -5.39 -13.18 -19.02
N ILE A 216 -5.68 -12.37 -20.03
CA ILE A 216 -4.68 -11.52 -20.71
C ILE A 216 -5.11 -10.08 -20.57
N ARG A 217 -4.30 -9.29 -19.85
CA ARG A 217 -4.54 -7.86 -19.69
C ARG A 217 -4.15 -7.10 -20.94
N ILE A 218 -5.00 -6.17 -21.38
CA ILE A 218 -4.82 -5.41 -22.64
C ILE A 218 -4.51 -3.93 -22.46
N ASP A 219 -4.37 -3.47 -21.22
CA ASP A 219 -4.38 -2.05 -20.86
C ASP A 219 -3.02 -1.46 -20.50
N LEU A 220 -1.98 -2.27 -20.35
CA LEU A 220 -0.60 -1.83 -20.14
C LEU A 220 0.37 -2.62 -21.03
N ALA A 221 1.45 -1.96 -21.48
CA ALA A 221 2.50 -2.59 -22.28
C ALA A 221 3.10 -3.81 -21.55
N SER A 222 3.58 -4.79 -22.32
CA SER A 222 4.10 -6.12 -21.92
C SER A 222 3.08 -7.14 -21.38
N TYR A 223 1.92 -6.72 -20.86
CA TYR A 223 0.91 -7.67 -20.37
C TYR A 223 0.27 -8.53 -21.48
N PRO A 224 -0.13 -7.98 -22.65
CA PRO A 224 -0.64 -8.80 -23.74
C PRO A 224 0.37 -9.84 -24.20
N GLU A 225 1.61 -9.42 -24.42
CA GLU A 225 2.69 -10.26 -24.92
C GLU A 225 3.06 -11.36 -23.91
N LEU A 226 3.12 -11.03 -22.62
CA LEU A 226 3.35 -12.02 -21.56
C LEU A 226 2.21 -13.04 -21.47
N GLY A 227 0.96 -12.59 -21.60
CA GLY A 227 -0.21 -13.45 -21.56
C GLY A 227 -0.31 -14.38 -22.76
N ASP A 228 -0.01 -13.87 -23.96
CA ASP A 228 0.05 -14.68 -25.18
C ASP A 228 1.19 -15.70 -25.11
N TYR A 229 2.37 -15.30 -24.60
CA TYR A 229 3.49 -16.20 -24.37
C TYR A 229 3.13 -17.34 -23.41
N LEU A 230 2.54 -17.03 -22.24
CA LEU A 230 2.07 -18.06 -21.30
C LEU A 230 1.07 -19.01 -21.96
N ALA A 231 0.09 -18.46 -22.70
CA ALA A 231 -0.93 -19.25 -23.37
C ALA A 231 -0.32 -20.19 -24.42
N ASP A 232 0.69 -19.74 -25.17
CA ASP A 232 1.42 -20.55 -26.13
C ASP A 232 2.23 -21.67 -25.44
N GLN A 233 2.91 -21.36 -24.33
CA GLN A 233 3.65 -22.36 -23.55
C GLN A 233 2.72 -23.47 -23.02
N LEU A 234 1.58 -23.10 -22.45
CA LEU A 234 0.59 -24.07 -21.94
C LEU A 234 -0.05 -24.90 -23.06
N ASP A 235 -0.31 -24.31 -24.23
CA ASP A 235 -0.82 -25.03 -25.40
C ASP A 235 0.20 -26.07 -25.90
N SER A 236 1.49 -25.74 -25.85
CA SER A 236 2.61 -26.58 -26.31
C SER A 236 2.79 -27.88 -25.52
N VAL A 237 2.35 -27.91 -24.26
CA VAL A 237 2.38 -29.12 -23.41
C VAL A 237 1.05 -29.87 -23.39
N GLY A 238 0.12 -29.51 -24.29
CA GLY A 238 -1.08 -30.28 -24.59
C GLY A 238 -2.37 -29.76 -23.94
N PHE A 239 -2.37 -28.63 -23.23
CA PHE A 239 -3.62 -28.04 -22.74
C PHE A 239 -4.43 -27.42 -23.89
N THR A 240 -5.75 -27.33 -23.72
CA THR A 240 -6.61 -26.54 -24.62
C THR A 240 -6.79 -25.16 -24.02
N VAL A 241 -6.18 -24.13 -24.60
CA VAL A 241 -6.12 -22.79 -23.97
C VAL A 241 -7.20 -21.86 -24.49
N GLU A 242 -8.03 -21.32 -23.57
CA GLU A 242 -8.92 -20.19 -23.82
C GLU A 242 -8.24 -18.88 -23.38
N ARG A 243 -8.02 -17.95 -24.31
CA ARG A 243 -7.46 -16.63 -24.03
C ARG A 243 -8.57 -15.63 -23.72
N LEU A 244 -8.53 -15.03 -22.52
CA LEU A 244 -9.52 -14.08 -22.04
C LEU A 244 -8.92 -12.67 -22.00
N TYR A 245 -9.00 -11.94 -23.11
CA TYR A 245 -8.53 -10.55 -23.20
C TYR A 245 -9.45 -9.59 -22.43
N ARG A 246 -8.90 -8.85 -21.46
CA ARG A 246 -9.65 -7.96 -20.54
C ARG A 246 -8.82 -6.73 -20.13
N ALA A 247 -9.47 -5.62 -19.81
CA ALA A 247 -8.80 -4.50 -19.14
C ALA A 247 -8.70 -4.77 -17.62
N SER A 248 -7.84 -4.05 -16.88
CA SER A 248 -7.69 -4.21 -15.42
C SER A 248 -9.01 -4.13 -14.67
N ALA A 249 -9.83 -3.12 -14.99
CA ALA A 249 -11.12 -2.89 -14.36
C ALA A 249 -12.08 -4.09 -14.47
N ASP A 250 -11.95 -4.91 -15.52
CA ASP A 250 -12.78 -6.10 -15.76
C ASP A 250 -12.10 -7.42 -15.34
N THR A 251 -10.86 -7.33 -14.83
CA THR A 251 -10.01 -8.46 -14.47
C THR A 251 -9.99 -8.70 -12.96
N TRP A 252 -9.83 -7.64 -12.16
CA TRP A 252 -9.62 -7.76 -10.72
C TRP A 252 -10.81 -8.36 -9.97
N GLY A 253 -12.03 -7.92 -10.27
CA GLY A 253 -13.22 -8.47 -9.62
C GLY A 253 -13.35 -10.00 -9.76
N PRO A 254 -13.30 -10.55 -10.99
CA PRO A 254 -13.34 -12.00 -11.21
C PRO A 254 -12.18 -12.80 -10.61
N ILE A 255 -10.97 -12.26 -10.56
CA ILE A 255 -9.78 -12.98 -10.08
C ILE A 255 -9.65 -12.88 -8.56
N LEU A 256 -9.70 -11.68 -8.01
CA LEU A 256 -9.36 -11.38 -6.62
C LEU A 256 -10.56 -11.38 -5.67
N LEU A 257 -11.79 -11.22 -6.16
CA LEU A 257 -12.97 -11.00 -5.31
C LEU A 257 -14.07 -12.06 -5.47
N LYS A 258 -13.83 -13.11 -6.26
CA LYS A 258 -14.79 -14.19 -6.50
C LYS A 258 -14.19 -15.55 -6.14
N ASP A 259 -15.06 -16.46 -5.74
CA ASP A 259 -14.71 -17.84 -5.39
C ASP A 259 -13.97 -18.52 -6.56
N PRO A 260 -12.72 -18.99 -6.38
CA PRO A 260 -11.93 -19.63 -7.42
C PRO A 260 -12.57 -20.91 -7.99
N SER A 261 -13.46 -21.57 -7.24
CA SER A 261 -14.21 -22.76 -7.68
C SER A 261 -15.14 -22.49 -8.86
N LEU A 262 -15.48 -21.22 -9.12
CA LEU A 262 -16.32 -20.81 -10.26
C LEU A 262 -15.64 -20.97 -11.63
N ARG A 263 -14.34 -21.32 -11.67
CA ARG A 263 -13.56 -21.54 -12.90
C ARG A 263 -13.67 -20.35 -13.89
N LEU A 264 -13.63 -19.13 -13.35
CA LEU A 264 -13.59 -17.91 -14.16
C LEU A 264 -12.21 -17.69 -14.81
N TRP A 265 -11.17 -18.28 -14.22
CA TRP A 265 -9.78 -18.25 -14.68
C TRP A 265 -9.04 -19.51 -14.17
N ASN A 266 -7.94 -19.85 -14.83
CA ASN A 266 -7.00 -20.89 -14.40
C ASN A 266 -5.59 -20.34 -14.19
N ALA A 267 -5.14 -19.43 -15.06
CA ALA A 267 -3.84 -18.79 -14.96
C ALA A 267 -3.94 -17.30 -15.31
N TYR A 268 -3.11 -16.50 -14.66
CA TYR A 268 -3.07 -15.05 -14.83
C TYR A 268 -1.62 -14.55 -14.73
N PRO A 269 -1.07 -13.93 -15.80
CA PRO A 269 0.15 -13.15 -15.70
C PRO A 269 -0.14 -11.85 -14.94
N GLY A 270 0.36 -11.78 -13.72
CA GLY A 270 0.18 -10.68 -12.79
C GLY A 270 1.42 -9.78 -12.69
N ALA A 271 1.35 -8.87 -11.72
CA ALA A 271 2.43 -7.98 -11.35
C ALA A 271 2.24 -7.52 -9.91
N TRP A 272 3.36 -7.21 -9.27
CA TRP A 272 3.39 -6.62 -7.93
C TRP A 272 4.38 -5.45 -7.90
N GLY A 273 4.01 -4.39 -7.18
CA GLY A 273 4.89 -3.27 -6.90
C GLY A 273 5.41 -3.35 -5.46
N MET A 274 6.68 -3.03 -5.27
CA MET A 274 7.28 -2.78 -3.96
C MET A 274 6.97 -1.32 -3.58
N PRO A 275 6.31 -1.05 -2.44
CA PRO A 275 5.96 0.31 -2.04
C PRO A 275 7.16 1.14 -1.59
N GLU A 276 8.26 0.50 -1.23
CA GLU A 276 9.52 1.10 -0.78
C GLU A 276 10.66 0.09 -0.91
N VAL A 277 11.90 0.52 -0.67
CA VAL A 277 13.05 -0.37 -0.56
C VAL A 277 12.95 -1.21 0.72
N PHE A 278 12.84 -2.53 0.60
CA PHE A 278 12.75 -3.41 1.78
C PHE A 278 14.13 -3.76 2.38
N ARG A 279 14.21 -3.68 3.71
CA ARG A 279 15.35 -4.22 4.50
C ARG A 279 15.36 -5.75 4.56
N THR A 280 14.20 -6.35 4.38
CA THR A 280 14.00 -7.80 4.31
C THR A 280 12.74 -8.13 3.52
N GLU A 281 12.83 -9.16 2.68
CA GLU A 281 11.75 -9.58 1.77
C GLU A 281 11.07 -10.86 2.26
N VAL A 282 11.42 -11.35 3.46
CA VAL A 282 10.94 -12.65 3.96
C VAL A 282 9.46 -12.65 4.29
N HIS A 283 8.87 -11.47 4.57
CA HIS A 283 7.44 -11.32 4.78
C HIS A 283 6.63 -11.74 3.53
N SER A 284 7.20 -11.57 2.34
CA SER A 284 6.58 -11.89 1.05
C SER A 284 6.31 -13.38 0.90
N TRP A 285 7.06 -14.26 1.58
CA TRP A 285 6.77 -15.70 1.53
C TRP A 285 5.43 -16.04 2.16
N ALA A 286 5.15 -15.49 3.35
CA ALA A 286 3.83 -15.60 3.96
C ALA A 286 2.77 -14.95 3.06
N GLN A 287 3.03 -13.73 2.57
CA GLN A 287 2.08 -13.01 1.73
C GLN A 287 1.61 -13.79 0.50
N PHE A 288 2.53 -14.41 -0.24
CA PHE A 288 2.22 -15.05 -1.52
C PHE A 288 1.95 -16.54 -1.43
N ASN A 289 2.27 -17.20 -0.32
CA ASN A 289 2.20 -18.68 -0.24
C ASN A 289 1.37 -19.21 0.93
N THR A 290 0.80 -18.35 1.78
CA THR A 290 -0.09 -18.75 2.88
C THR A 290 -1.43 -18.01 2.82
N HIS A 291 -2.36 -18.40 3.69
CA HIS A 291 -3.68 -17.78 3.79
C HIS A 291 -3.73 -16.61 4.79
N THR A 292 -2.61 -16.28 5.45
CA THR A 292 -2.58 -15.48 6.68
C THR A 292 -2.34 -14.00 6.49
N VAL A 293 -2.07 -13.54 5.26
CA VAL A 293 -1.76 -12.12 4.98
C VAL A 293 -2.76 -11.52 4.01
N MET A 294 -3.10 -12.27 2.97
CA MET A 294 -4.09 -11.88 1.95
C MET A 294 -5.45 -12.53 2.26
N SER A 295 -5.82 -12.60 3.54
CA SER A 295 -6.99 -13.33 4.07
C SER A 295 -8.33 -12.80 3.54
N GLY A 296 -8.39 -11.53 3.13
CA GLY A 296 -9.54 -10.92 2.46
C GLY A 296 -9.75 -11.34 0.99
N TYR A 297 -8.81 -12.08 0.39
CA TYR A 297 -8.83 -12.44 -1.04
C TYR A 297 -9.01 -13.94 -1.25
N PRO A 298 -10.13 -14.40 -1.86
CA PRO A 298 -10.44 -15.82 -2.05
C PRO A 298 -9.32 -16.70 -2.65
N PRO A 299 -8.47 -16.23 -3.59
CA PRO A 299 -7.37 -17.05 -4.10
C PRO A 299 -6.32 -17.46 -3.06
N TRP A 300 -6.16 -16.70 -1.97
CA TRP A 300 -5.24 -17.03 -0.87
C TRP A 300 -5.93 -17.82 0.23
N VAL A 301 -7.21 -17.53 0.51
CA VAL A 301 -8.00 -18.30 1.49
C VAL A 301 -8.01 -19.79 1.15
N GLN A 302 -8.13 -20.14 -0.13
CA GLN A 302 -8.09 -21.55 -0.58
C GLN A 302 -6.75 -22.26 -0.37
N LEU A 303 -5.67 -21.55 0.01
CA LEU A 303 -4.39 -22.15 0.35
C LEU A 303 -4.41 -22.84 1.71
N GLU A 304 -5.28 -22.42 2.63
CA GLU A 304 -5.39 -22.97 3.98
C GLU A 304 -5.40 -24.51 4.01
N PRO A 305 -6.30 -25.22 3.31
CA PRO A 305 -6.31 -26.69 3.32
C PRO A 305 -5.04 -27.32 2.74
N LEU A 306 -4.34 -26.63 1.83
CA LEU A 306 -3.07 -27.11 1.27
C LEU A 306 -1.92 -26.95 2.26
N MET A 307 -1.91 -25.88 3.05
CA MET A 307 -0.88 -25.62 4.06
C MET A 307 -0.91 -26.63 5.21
N GLN A 308 -2.08 -27.21 5.49
CA GLN A 308 -2.26 -28.25 6.50
C GLN A 308 -1.81 -29.65 6.04
N LEU A 309 -1.38 -29.81 4.79
CA LEU A 309 -0.82 -31.08 4.31
C LEU A 309 0.59 -31.26 4.87
N GLU A 310 0.93 -32.49 5.27
CA GLU A 310 2.26 -32.85 5.80
C GLU A 310 3.41 -32.41 4.87
N GLU A 311 3.16 -32.34 3.57
CA GLU A 311 4.12 -31.89 2.55
C GLU A 311 4.49 -30.40 2.67
N TRP A 312 3.57 -29.54 3.10
CA TRP A 312 3.71 -28.07 3.08
C TRP A 312 3.71 -27.42 4.46
N ASN A 313 3.34 -28.17 5.51
CA ASN A 313 3.23 -27.62 6.86
C ASN A 313 4.56 -27.05 7.37
N ASP A 314 5.69 -27.66 7.05
CA ASP A 314 7.02 -27.14 7.42
C ASP A 314 7.35 -25.79 6.77
N MET A 315 6.98 -25.62 5.50
CA MET A 315 7.08 -24.34 4.78
C MET A 315 6.17 -23.29 5.41
N TYR A 316 4.93 -23.64 5.75
CA TYR A 316 3.98 -22.73 6.38
C TYR A 316 4.51 -22.19 7.72
N GLU A 317 4.92 -23.07 8.63
CA GLU A 317 5.47 -22.70 9.93
C GLU A 317 6.73 -21.84 9.79
N ALA A 318 7.65 -22.24 8.90
CA ALA A 318 8.89 -21.49 8.69
C ALA A 318 8.65 -20.12 8.02
N ALA A 319 7.69 -20.00 7.09
CA ALA A 319 7.34 -18.72 6.46
C ALA A 319 6.73 -17.74 7.47
N LEU A 320 5.86 -18.23 8.37
CA LEU A 320 5.33 -17.42 9.46
C LEU A 320 6.42 -17.05 10.46
N GLY A 321 7.26 -18.01 10.87
CA GLY A 321 8.37 -17.74 11.78
C GLY A 321 9.35 -16.72 11.21
N LEU A 322 9.62 -16.74 9.90
CA LEU A 322 10.43 -15.72 9.24
C LEU A 322 9.76 -14.34 9.20
N ARG A 323 8.44 -14.29 8.95
CA ARG A 323 7.66 -13.03 8.97
C ARG A 323 7.67 -12.40 10.37
N PHE A 324 7.54 -13.20 11.42
CA PHE A 324 7.40 -12.74 12.79
C PHE A 324 8.69 -12.78 13.62
N THR A 325 9.82 -13.11 12.97
CA THR A 325 11.16 -13.20 13.57
C THR A 325 11.35 -14.25 14.67
N ASP A 326 10.66 -15.38 14.52
CA ASP A 326 10.73 -16.56 15.40
C ASP A 326 11.98 -17.42 15.10
N PHE A 327 13.16 -16.83 15.24
CA PHE A 327 14.45 -17.51 15.18
C PHE A 327 15.39 -16.94 16.24
N ALA A 328 16.27 -17.78 16.80
CA ALA A 328 17.19 -17.37 17.85
C ALA A 328 18.45 -16.68 17.30
N ASN A 329 18.84 -16.97 16.06
CA ASN A 329 20.08 -16.48 15.47
C ASN A 329 20.07 -16.60 13.93
N MET A 330 21.11 -16.07 13.29
CA MET A 330 21.24 -16.08 11.82
C MET A 330 21.47 -17.45 11.19
N GLU A 331 21.95 -18.45 11.95
CA GLU A 331 22.12 -19.82 11.46
C GLU A 331 20.76 -20.50 11.33
N GLU A 332 19.95 -20.46 12.37
CA GLU A 332 18.56 -20.95 12.33
C GLU A 332 17.73 -20.23 11.27
N ARG A 333 17.86 -18.89 11.18
CA ARG A 333 17.21 -18.12 10.11
C ARG A 333 17.64 -18.60 8.72
N ALA A 334 18.92 -18.91 8.51
CA ALA A 334 19.41 -19.41 7.23
C ALA A 334 18.82 -20.78 6.87
N GLU A 335 18.66 -21.68 7.85
CA GLU A 335 17.99 -22.97 7.67
C GLU A 335 16.52 -22.80 7.28
N MET A 336 15.81 -21.88 7.96
CA MET A 336 14.42 -21.55 7.60
C MET A 336 14.32 -20.96 6.20
N VAL A 337 15.23 -20.06 5.82
CA VAL A 337 15.26 -19.47 4.47
C VAL A 337 15.52 -20.54 3.40
N GLU A 338 16.47 -21.45 3.62
CA GLU A 338 16.73 -22.55 2.68
C GLU A 338 15.50 -23.45 2.51
N LEU A 339 14.85 -23.81 3.62
CA LEU A 339 13.62 -24.60 3.63
C LEU A 339 12.50 -23.90 2.86
N VAL A 340 12.19 -22.65 3.22
CA VAL A 340 11.09 -21.90 2.61
C VAL A 340 11.38 -21.63 1.14
N LEU A 341 12.57 -21.13 0.78
CA LEU A 341 12.94 -20.89 -0.61
C LEU A 341 12.84 -22.15 -1.47
N THR A 342 13.24 -23.31 -0.94
CA THR A 342 13.12 -24.59 -1.67
C THR A 342 11.65 -24.98 -1.84
N LYS A 343 10.87 -24.93 -0.76
CA LYS A 343 9.48 -25.39 -0.74
C LYS A 343 8.54 -24.47 -1.51
N VAL A 344 8.71 -23.15 -1.45
CA VAL A 344 7.87 -22.22 -2.24
C VAL A 344 8.09 -22.40 -3.73
N MET A 345 9.30 -22.78 -4.17
CA MET A 345 9.57 -23.09 -5.57
C MET A 345 8.87 -24.37 -6.03
N GLN A 346 8.72 -25.36 -5.14
CA GLN A 346 7.98 -26.60 -5.39
C GLN A 346 6.46 -26.41 -5.29
N PHE A 347 6.01 -25.60 -4.33
CA PHE A 347 4.60 -25.27 -4.14
C PHE A 347 4.09 -24.39 -5.29
N ALA A 348 4.92 -23.44 -5.75
CA ALA A 348 4.72 -22.60 -6.92
C ALA A 348 3.31 -21.99 -7.01
N ASN A 349 2.82 -21.39 -5.92
CA ASN A 349 1.55 -20.65 -5.96
C ASN A 349 1.63 -19.48 -6.96
N ASN A 350 2.76 -18.78 -6.93
CA ASN A 350 3.16 -17.76 -7.88
C ASN A 350 4.51 -18.15 -8.48
N ILE A 351 4.64 -17.99 -9.80
CA ILE A 351 5.91 -18.15 -10.52
C ILE A 351 6.40 -16.78 -10.92
N TRP A 352 7.46 -16.30 -10.27
CA TRP A 352 8.12 -15.05 -10.61
C TRP A 352 8.80 -15.15 -11.96
N THR A 353 8.78 -14.07 -12.75
CA THR A 353 9.33 -14.06 -14.11
C THR A 353 10.38 -12.98 -14.33
N ALA A 354 10.08 -11.74 -13.92
CA ALA A 354 11.00 -10.62 -14.06
C ALA A 354 10.81 -9.58 -12.96
N ALA A 355 11.92 -8.99 -12.52
CA ALA A 355 11.95 -7.68 -11.88
C ALA A 355 12.11 -6.63 -12.98
N ILE A 356 11.31 -5.58 -12.96
CA ILE A 356 11.23 -4.58 -14.03
C ILE A 356 11.96 -3.33 -13.61
N THR A 357 12.68 -2.76 -14.58
CA THR A 357 13.27 -1.43 -14.44
C THR A 357 12.42 -0.43 -15.21
N GLU A 358 11.85 0.53 -14.50
CA GLU A 358 10.93 1.52 -15.04
C GLU A 358 11.56 2.91 -15.00
N PHE A 359 11.20 3.78 -15.96
CA PHE A 359 11.56 5.19 -15.93
C PHE A 359 10.34 6.07 -15.64
N TYR A 360 10.53 7.11 -14.83
CA TYR A 360 9.51 8.11 -14.50
C TYR A 360 9.86 9.42 -15.21
N PRO A 361 9.13 9.81 -16.27
CA PRO A 361 9.42 11.03 -17.02
C PRO A 361 8.86 12.29 -16.35
N TYR A 362 9.64 13.36 -16.36
CA TYR A 362 9.26 14.67 -15.86
C TYR A 362 9.92 15.81 -16.66
N THR A 363 9.48 17.04 -16.45
CA THR A 363 10.05 18.24 -17.11
C THR A 363 11.31 18.75 -16.38
N THR A 364 12.28 19.27 -17.13
CA THR A 364 13.58 19.68 -16.56
C THR A 364 13.54 20.88 -15.62
N ASP A 365 12.41 21.59 -15.55
CA ASP A 365 12.18 22.71 -14.64
C ASP A 365 11.80 22.28 -13.21
N ILE A 366 11.54 20.99 -12.96
CA ILE A 366 11.36 20.44 -11.62
C ILE A 366 12.50 19.49 -11.24
N ASP A 367 12.61 19.18 -9.94
CA ASP A 367 13.34 18.02 -9.42
C ASP A 367 12.55 17.40 -8.27
N LEU A 368 12.82 16.13 -7.97
CA LEU A 368 12.06 15.33 -6.99
C LEU A 368 12.87 14.12 -6.52
N VAL A 369 12.67 13.66 -5.28
CA VAL A 369 13.20 12.35 -4.88
C VAL A 369 12.27 11.25 -5.39
N LEU A 370 12.88 10.20 -5.96
CA LEU A 370 12.20 8.99 -6.37
C LEU A 370 12.71 7.84 -5.49
N ASP A 371 11.79 7.12 -4.84
CA ASP A 371 12.15 5.88 -4.13
C ASP A 371 12.60 4.84 -5.16
N ALA A 372 13.72 4.16 -4.87
CA ALA A 372 14.35 3.23 -5.81
C ALA A 372 13.46 2.02 -6.13
N CYS A 373 12.45 1.74 -5.30
CA CYS A 373 11.46 0.69 -5.51
C CYS A 373 10.03 1.26 -5.56
N GLY A 374 9.66 2.15 -4.64
CA GLY A 374 8.32 2.75 -4.55
C GLY A 374 7.99 3.77 -5.63
N GLY A 375 8.97 4.29 -6.36
CA GLY A 375 8.75 5.35 -7.33
C GLY A 375 8.33 6.66 -6.65
N VAL A 376 7.26 7.28 -7.14
CA VAL A 376 6.65 8.47 -6.52
C VAL A 376 5.88 8.03 -5.28
N SER A 377 6.45 8.29 -4.10
CA SER A 377 5.96 7.79 -2.81
C SER A 377 6.28 8.76 -1.66
N THR A 378 6.39 8.31 -0.41
CA THR A 378 6.41 9.10 0.84
C THR A 378 7.38 10.31 0.86
N GLN A 379 8.53 10.25 0.20
CA GLN A 379 9.51 11.36 0.18
C GLN A 379 9.16 12.44 -0.85
N PHE A 380 8.37 12.10 -1.87
CA PHE A 380 8.00 12.99 -2.96
C PHE A 380 7.42 14.33 -2.50
N PRO A 381 6.38 14.40 -1.64
CA PRO A 381 5.74 15.66 -1.28
C PRO A 381 6.68 16.64 -0.55
N PHE A 382 7.74 16.13 0.08
CA PHE A 382 8.75 16.93 0.78
C PHE A 382 9.88 17.43 -0.12
N THR A 383 10.02 16.86 -1.32
CA THR A 383 11.22 17.03 -2.15
C THR A 383 10.92 17.56 -3.54
N VAL A 384 9.69 17.44 -4.04
CA VAL A 384 9.31 17.98 -5.35
C VAL A 384 9.27 19.51 -5.31
N HIS A 385 9.95 20.15 -6.27
CA HIS A 385 10.03 21.61 -6.37
C HIS A 385 10.31 22.06 -7.81
N PHE A 386 9.94 23.31 -8.14
CA PHE A 386 10.45 24.00 -9.33
C PHE A 386 11.86 24.52 -9.08
N LYS A 387 12.65 24.69 -10.14
CA LYS A 387 14.02 25.19 -10.06
C LYS A 387 14.16 26.57 -10.68
N ASP A 388 14.96 27.41 -10.04
CA ASP A 388 15.39 28.68 -10.62
C ASP A 388 16.39 28.49 -11.79
N ASP A 389 16.76 29.58 -12.48
CA ASP A 389 17.74 29.58 -13.58
C ASP A 389 19.12 29.00 -13.18
N ALA A 390 19.44 28.94 -11.88
CA ALA A 390 20.68 28.39 -11.34
C ALA A 390 20.53 26.92 -10.88
N GLY A 391 19.34 26.34 -10.99
CA GLY A 391 19.04 24.97 -10.59
C GLY A 391 18.74 24.80 -9.10
N ASN A 392 18.55 25.89 -8.34
CA ASN A 392 18.18 25.81 -6.92
C ASN A 392 16.67 25.67 -6.76
N PRO A 393 16.19 25.06 -5.65
CA PRO A 393 14.77 25.03 -5.32
C PRO A 393 14.14 26.42 -5.27
N GLU A 394 13.02 26.57 -5.98
CA GLU A 394 12.16 27.74 -5.99
C GLU A 394 10.84 27.40 -5.31
N ARG A 395 10.44 28.24 -4.33
CA ARG A 395 9.18 28.08 -3.60
C ARG A 395 8.00 28.55 -4.46
N GLY A 396 6.90 27.82 -4.35
CA GLY A 396 5.61 28.11 -4.95
C GLY A 396 5.35 27.34 -6.23
N GLY A 397 4.28 27.74 -6.93
CA GLY A 397 3.88 27.15 -8.21
C GLY A 397 2.91 25.97 -8.07
N SER A 398 2.31 25.62 -9.21
CA SER A 398 1.32 24.54 -9.32
C SER A 398 1.87 23.42 -10.19
N LEU A 399 2.03 22.24 -9.60
CA LEU A 399 2.50 21.04 -10.29
C LEU A 399 1.31 20.27 -10.89
N SER A 400 1.18 20.28 -12.21
CA SER A 400 0.33 19.32 -12.93
C SER A 400 0.98 17.93 -13.01
N MET A 401 0.39 16.95 -12.33
CA MET A 401 0.78 15.53 -12.35
C MET A 401 -0.31 14.68 -13.03
N GLU A 402 0.10 13.69 -13.82
CA GLU A 402 -0.81 12.70 -14.39
C GLU A 402 -0.56 11.30 -13.80
N LEU A 403 -1.63 10.57 -13.50
CA LEU A 403 -1.62 9.19 -13.00
C LEU A 403 -2.53 8.31 -13.89
N PRO A 404 -2.25 7.01 -14.05
CA PRO A 404 -3.04 6.13 -14.93
C PRO A 404 -4.46 5.86 -14.41
N SER A 405 -4.65 5.90 -13.10
CA SER A 405 -5.94 5.69 -12.45
C SER A 405 -5.99 6.43 -11.13
N ILE A 406 -7.10 7.09 -10.85
CA ILE A 406 -7.37 7.73 -9.55
C ILE A 406 -8.83 7.56 -9.16
N MET A 407 -9.08 7.58 -7.86
CA MET A 407 -10.39 7.37 -7.25
C MET A 407 -11.03 6.06 -7.72
N VAL A 408 -10.26 4.96 -7.64
CA VAL A 408 -10.71 3.63 -8.07
C VAL A 408 -11.56 3.00 -6.98
N GLN A 409 -11.10 3.07 -5.74
CA GLN A 409 -11.85 2.63 -4.55
C GLN A 409 -12.11 3.84 -3.62
N PRO A 410 -12.93 3.64 -2.58
CA PRO A 410 -13.20 4.69 -1.60
C PRO A 410 -11.95 5.17 -0.87
N ILE A 411 -11.88 6.48 -0.60
CA ILE A 411 -10.84 7.06 0.26
C ILE A 411 -11.42 7.18 1.67
N ASN A 412 -11.01 6.27 2.55
CA ASN A 412 -11.29 6.30 3.99
C ASN A 412 -10.09 5.74 4.76
N PRO A 413 -9.78 6.29 5.94
CA PRO A 413 -8.51 6.02 6.63
C PRO A 413 -8.40 4.63 7.28
N VAL A 414 -9.50 3.89 7.44
CA VAL A 414 -9.48 2.63 8.22
C VAL A 414 -9.37 1.40 7.31
N GLU A 415 -10.16 1.30 6.24
CA GLU A 415 -10.08 0.18 5.28
C GLU A 415 -10.47 0.67 3.87
N GLY A 416 -9.86 1.78 3.45
CA GLY A 416 -10.10 2.42 2.17
C GLY A 416 -9.45 1.69 1.00
N SER A 417 -8.81 2.46 0.12
CA SER A 417 -8.33 1.95 -1.15
C SER A 417 -7.06 1.12 -1.03
N ALA A 418 -7.09 -0.08 -1.60
CA ALA A 418 -5.90 -0.91 -1.81
C ALA A 418 -5.08 -0.48 -3.04
N MET A 419 -5.54 0.53 -3.78
CA MET A 419 -4.97 0.91 -5.08
C MET A 419 -3.82 1.89 -4.87
N SER A 420 -2.64 1.56 -5.40
CA SER A 420 -1.40 2.33 -5.16
C SER A 420 -1.51 3.83 -5.43
N TYR A 421 -2.25 4.23 -6.47
CA TYR A 421 -2.43 5.65 -6.81
C TYR A 421 -3.48 6.38 -5.95
N ASP A 422 -4.42 5.64 -5.37
CA ASP A 422 -5.31 6.21 -4.36
C ASP A 422 -4.52 6.38 -3.05
N ILE A 423 -3.71 5.39 -2.66
CA ILE A 423 -2.80 5.43 -1.50
C ILE A 423 -1.78 6.58 -1.62
N LEU A 424 -1.21 6.80 -2.80
CA LEU A 424 -0.34 7.97 -3.04
C LEU A 424 -1.05 9.26 -2.62
N VAL A 425 -2.33 9.42 -2.96
CA VAL A 425 -3.09 10.62 -2.59
C VAL A 425 -3.44 10.62 -1.11
N SER A 426 -4.07 9.57 -0.60
CA SER A 426 -4.62 9.52 0.77
C SER A 426 -3.53 9.51 1.83
N ARG A 427 -2.50 8.68 1.64
CA ARG A 427 -1.42 8.48 2.61
C ARG A 427 -0.19 9.33 2.33
N ASP A 428 0.37 9.26 1.13
CA ASP A 428 1.71 9.81 0.92
C ASP A 428 1.67 11.33 0.73
N LEU A 429 0.74 11.86 -0.08
CA LEU A 429 0.66 13.31 -0.34
C LEU A 429 -0.04 14.09 0.76
N THR A 430 -1.05 13.49 1.41
CA THR A 430 -1.83 14.18 2.45
C THR A 430 -1.59 13.69 3.87
N GLY A 431 -0.99 12.52 4.06
CA GLY A 431 -0.62 12.01 5.37
C GLY A 431 0.73 12.55 5.85
N ASP A 432 1.03 12.26 7.10
CA ASP A 432 2.34 12.46 7.69
C ASP A 432 2.67 11.24 8.54
N ARG A 433 3.93 10.78 8.51
CA ARG A 433 4.36 9.55 9.17
C ARG A 433 5.32 9.83 10.33
N ASP A 434 5.49 8.85 11.18
CA ASP A 434 6.47 8.85 12.26
C ASP A 434 7.91 8.57 11.81
N VAL A 435 8.07 7.68 10.83
CA VAL A 435 9.33 7.32 10.20
C VAL A 435 9.31 7.64 8.71
N MET A 436 10.45 8.09 8.20
CA MET A 436 10.68 8.25 6.77
C MET A 436 11.64 7.17 6.28
N PRO A 437 11.23 6.23 5.41
CA PRO A 437 12.16 5.28 4.83
C PRO A 437 13.16 6.00 3.92
N HIS A 438 14.44 5.63 4.01
CA HIS A 438 15.45 6.16 3.11
C HIS A 438 15.26 5.58 1.69
N PRO A 439 15.09 6.42 0.65
CA PRO A 439 14.60 5.99 -0.66
C PRO A 439 15.51 5.02 -1.42
N GLN A 440 16.78 4.91 -1.04
CA GLN A 440 17.75 3.97 -1.63
C GLN A 440 18.13 2.79 -0.73
N THR A 441 17.90 2.87 0.59
CA THR A 441 18.40 1.85 1.52
C THR A 441 17.30 1.17 2.33
N GLY A 442 16.09 1.75 2.34
CA GLY A 442 14.97 1.31 3.15
C GLY A 442 15.11 1.62 4.63
N LEU A 443 16.25 2.14 5.10
CA LEU A 443 16.47 2.35 6.53
C LEU A 443 15.59 3.50 7.03
N TYR A 444 14.91 3.32 8.15
CA TYR A 444 14.05 4.36 8.72
C TYR A 444 14.88 5.52 9.26
N MET A 445 14.39 6.72 8.98
CA MET A 445 14.87 7.98 9.53
C MET A 445 13.75 8.57 10.41
N PRO A 446 14.08 9.23 11.53
CA PRO A 446 13.08 9.85 12.39
C PRO A 446 12.34 10.96 11.62
N HIS A 447 11.00 10.93 11.64
CA HIS A 447 10.17 11.99 11.10
C HIS A 447 9.44 12.77 12.19
N ALA A 448 8.46 12.16 12.87
CA ALA A 448 7.64 12.81 13.89
C ALA A 448 8.17 12.66 15.33
N PHE A 449 9.26 11.93 15.54
CA PHE A 449 9.89 11.71 16.86
C PHE A 449 11.38 12.09 16.84
N GLU A 450 11.97 12.33 18.01
CA GLU A 450 13.36 12.82 18.12
C GLU A 450 14.38 11.69 18.26
N ARG A 451 14.05 10.66 19.05
CA ARG A 451 14.93 9.51 19.30
C ARG A 451 14.15 8.28 19.76
N ALA A 452 14.79 7.12 19.68
CA ALA A 452 14.29 5.87 20.20
C ALA A 452 15.38 5.05 20.91
N ASP A 453 14.99 4.34 21.97
CA ASP A 453 15.81 3.34 22.65
C ASP A 453 15.22 1.95 22.40
N VAL A 454 16.02 1.05 21.83
CA VAL A 454 15.66 -0.34 21.58
C VAL A 454 16.48 -1.24 22.49
N THR A 455 15.79 -2.03 23.31
CA THR A 455 16.37 -3.09 24.13
C THR A 455 15.94 -4.44 23.57
N ILE A 456 16.92 -5.28 23.25
CA ILE A 456 16.71 -6.60 22.66
C ILE A 456 17.17 -7.68 23.63
N LYS A 457 16.47 -8.80 23.68
CA LYS A 457 16.89 -9.95 24.48
C LYS A 457 18.26 -10.46 24.03
N THR A 458 19.17 -10.65 24.99
CA THR A 458 20.54 -11.12 24.72
C THR A 458 20.52 -12.40 23.88
N GLY A 459 21.25 -12.37 22.75
CA GLY A 459 21.41 -13.52 21.85
C GLY A 459 20.70 -13.36 20.51
N LEU A 460 19.69 -12.49 20.42
CA LEU A 460 18.98 -12.23 19.16
C LEU A 460 19.86 -11.41 18.18
N PRO A 461 19.72 -11.63 16.86
CA PRO A 461 20.65 -11.11 15.85
C PRO A 461 20.30 -9.69 15.38
N VAL A 462 20.22 -8.73 16.29
CA VAL A 462 19.88 -7.32 15.98
C VAL A 462 21.12 -6.44 15.94
N GLY A 463 21.22 -5.58 14.93
CA GLY A 463 22.26 -4.56 14.78
C GLY A 463 21.66 -3.15 14.74
N VAL A 464 22.52 -2.13 14.79
CA VAL A 464 22.15 -0.72 14.58
C VAL A 464 23.15 -0.11 13.62
N ASN A 465 22.68 0.74 12.71
CA ASN A 465 23.55 1.46 11.79
C ASN A 465 24.37 2.51 12.58
N PRO A 466 25.70 2.59 12.42
CA PRO A 466 26.49 3.67 13.02
C PRO A 466 26.00 5.08 12.66
N GLU A 467 25.34 5.26 11.51
CA GLU A 467 24.79 6.54 11.05
C GLU A 467 23.51 6.96 11.77
N SER A 468 22.82 6.04 12.45
CA SER A 468 21.62 6.33 13.25
C SER A 468 21.92 6.48 14.75
N ALA A 469 23.18 6.38 15.16
CA ALA A 469 23.57 6.31 16.58
C ALA A 469 23.29 7.60 17.38
N ASP A 470 22.92 8.70 16.72
CA ASP A 470 22.49 9.94 17.33
C ASP A 470 21.01 9.92 17.77
N TRP A 471 20.16 9.12 17.12
CA TRP A 471 18.73 9.03 17.43
C TRP A 471 18.24 7.61 17.79
N CYS A 472 18.92 6.54 17.38
CA CYS A 472 18.56 5.15 17.67
C CYS A 472 19.61 4.48 18.56
N THR A 473 19.24 4.11 19.79
CA THR A 473 20.13 3.38 20.70
C THR A 473 19.75 1.91 20.76
N LEU A 474 20.72 1.00 20.58
CA LEU A 474 20.53 -0.45 20.77
C LEU A 474 21.24 -0.93 22.04
N THR A 475 20.49 -1.65 22.88
CA THR A 475 20.98 -2.30 24.11
C THR A 475 20.50 -3.75 24.19
N PHE A 476 21.16 -4.55 25.03
CA PHE A 476 20.80 -5.94 25.25
C PHE A 476 20.59 -6.25 26.73
N GLU A 477 19.54 -7.01 27.04
CA GLU A 477 19.22 -7.49 28.39
C GLU A 477 18.87 -8.98 28.35
N ASP A 478 19.24 -9.74 29.39
CA ASP A 478 18.96 -11.19 29.43
C ASP A 478 17.45 -11.49 29.58
N GLU A 479 16.71 -10.58 30.22
CA GLU A 479 15.27 -10.66 30.45
C GLU A 479 14.69 -9.24 30.40
N ILE A 480 13.61 -9.06 29.62
CA ILE A 480 12.88 -7.81 29.50
C ILE A 480 11.53 -8.02 30.17
N GLU A 481 11.38 -7.54 31.41
CA GLU A 481 10.12 -7.64 32.14
C GLU A 481 9.07 -6.65 31.59
N VAL A 482 7.84 -7.15 31.39
CA VAL A 482 6.69 -6.33 31.01
C VAL A 482 6.03 -5.77 32.29
N PRO A 483 5.85 -4.44 32.42
CA PRO A 483 5.19 -3.83 33.56
C PRO A 483 3.76 -4.37 33.74
N ALA A 484 3.36 -4.62 34.99
CA ALA A 484 2.01 -5.11 35.31
C ALA A 484 0.89 -4.19 34.78
N THR A 485 1.18 -2.89 34.71
CA THR A 485 0.25 -1.84 34.27
C THR A 485 0.28 -1.56 32.77
N ALA A 486 1.18 -2.21 32.00
CA ALA A 486 1.21 -2.06 30.55
C ALA A 486 -0.11 -2.57 29.95
N TRP A 487 -0.65 -1.89 28.96
CA TRP A 487 -1.84 -2.33 28.23
C TRP A 487 -1.46 -3.45 27.27
N ALA A 488 -2.07 -4.63 27.42
CA ALA A 488 -1.66 -5.87 26.76
C ALA A 488 -2.77 -6.53 25.93
N ASP A 489 -4.01 -6.05 26.04
CA ASP A 489 -5.17 -6.45 25.24
C ASP A 489 -6.28 -5.37 25.37
N TRP A 490 -7.32 -5.47 24.55
CA TRP A 490 -8.45 -4.55 24.51
C TRP A 490 -9.78 -5.27 24.82
N ASP A 491 -10.53 -4.75 25.80
CA ASP A 491 -11.89 -5.19 26.11
C ASP A 491 -12.90 -4.35 25.31
N ALA A 492 -13.34 -4.87 24.17
CA ALA A 492 -14.32 -4.20 23.30
C ALA A 492 -15.72 -4.06 23.94
N GLU A 493 -16.11 -4.95 24.87
CA GLU A 493 -17.42 -4.87 25.52
C GLU A 493 -17.47 -3.70 26.52
N ASN A 494 -16.41 -3.56 27.32
CA ASN A 494 -16.32 -2.49 28.33
C ASN A 494 -15.61 -1.23 27.84
N GLN A 495 -15.02 -1.28 26.63
CA GLN A 495 -14.26 -0.22 25.98
C GLN A 495 -13.08 0.28 26.85
N VAL A 496 -12.33 -0.65 27.42
CA VAL A 496 -11.16 -0.38 28.27
C VAL A 496 -9.99 -1.27 27.90
N TRP A 497 -8.77 -0.75 28.11
CA TRP A 497 -7.56 -1.55 27.98
C TRP A 497 -7.44 -2.53 29.14
N ILE A 498 -7.06 -3.75 28.80
CA ILE A 498 -6.70 -4.81 29.74
C ILE A 498 -5.20 -4.69 30.00
N THR A 499 -4.83 -4.65 31.27
CA THR A 499 -3.42 -4.60 31.68
C THR A 499 -2.74 -5.98 31.56
N ALA A 500 -1.43 -6.00 31.49
CA ALA A 500 -0.61 -7.21 31.50
C ALA A 500 -0.91 -8.11 32.70
N GLU A 501 -1.08 -7.54 33.90
CA GLU A 501 -1.47 -8.30 35.11
C GLU A 501 -2.88 -8.89 34.98
N GLU A 502 -3.83 -8.18 34.38
CA GLU A 502 -5.18 -8.70 34.14
C GLU A 502 -5.19 -9.80 33.08
N ARG A 503 -4.41 -9.66 32.01
CA ARG A 503 -4.27 -10.66 30.94
C ARG A 503 -3.72 -11.99 31.45
N GLU A 504 -2.69 -11.96 32.30
CA GLU A 504 -2.15 -13.15 32.98
C GLU A 504 -3.21 -13.97 33.75
N LEU A 505 -4.34 -13.36 34.13
CA LEU A 505 -5.39 -14.06 34.88
C LEU A 505 -6.29 -14.93 34.00
N TYR A 506 -6.35 -14.68 32.69
CA TYR A 506 -7.26 -15.40 31.77
C TYR A 506 -6.57 -16.01 30.54
N ASP A 507 -5.38 -15.55 30.17
CA ASP A 507 -4.59 -16.07 29.06
C ASP A 507 -3.44 -16.93 29.61
N GLU A 508 -3.56 -18.26 29.51
CA GLU A 508 -2.59 -19.21 30.08
C GLU A 508 -1.24 -19.22 29.32
N ASP A 509 -1.22 -18.73 28.08
CA ASP A 509 -0.04 -18.68 27.22
C ASP A 509 0.67 -17.31 27.27
N TYR A 510 0.08 -16.33 27.96
CA TYR A 510 0.67 -15.01 28.14
C TYR A 510 1.74 -14.99 29.23
N GLU A 511 2.95 -14.56 28.86
CA GLU A 511 4.06 -14.33 29.77
C GLU A 511 4.43 -12.84 29.81
N ARG A 512 4.63 -12.27 31.01
CA ARG A 512 5.13 -10.89 31.20
C ARG A 512 6.62 -10.71 30.96
N THR A 513 7.13 -11.33 29.89
CA THR A 513 8.46 -11.07 29.35
C THR A 513 8.36 -10.79 27.86
N ALA A 514 9.35 -10.11 27.30
CA ALA A 514 9.39 -9.79 25.88
C ALA A 514 10.77 -10.05 25.26
N ASN A 515 10.82 -10.25 23.95
CA ASN A 515 12.08 -10.24 23.20
C ASN A 515 12.60 -8.84 22.89
N ARG A 516 11.71 -7.84 22.85
CA ARG A 516 12.01 -6.47 22.46
C ARG A 516 11.24 -5.46 23.30
N LYS A 517 11.93 -4.42 23.76
CA LYS A 517 11.36 -3.16 24.25
C LYS A 517 11.79 -2.02 23.32
N SER A 518 10.82 -1.27 22.80
CA SER A 518 11.04 -0.02 22.07
C SER A 518 10.54 1.15 22.92
N VAL A 519 11.33 2.20 23.10
CA VAL A 519 10.92 3.44 23.75
C VAL A 519 11.09 4.59 22.78
N VAL A 520 10.02 5.27 22.43
CA VAL A 520 10.00 6.36 21.45
C VAL A 520 9.74 7.68 22.17
N TYR A 521 10.55 8.69 21.85
CA TYR A 521 10.51 10.02 22.47
C TYR A 521 10.12 11.05 21.42
N TYR A 522 8.99 11.69 21.63
CA TYR A 522 8.46 12.74 20.76
C TYR A 522 8.95 14.13 21.21
N PRO A 523 8.95 15.11 20.29
CA PRO A 523 9.34 16.48 20.63
C PRO A 523 8.36 17.13 21.62
N ASP A 524 8.82 18.15 22.32
CA ASP A 524 8.01 18.88 23.33
C ASP A 524 6.91 19.74 22.73
N ASP A 525 7.04 20.11 21.46
CA ASP A 525 6.06 20.85 20.67
C ASP A 525 5.10 19.95 19.86
N LEU A 526 5.09 18.63 20.08
CA LEU A 526 4.19 17.69 19.39
C LEU A 526 2.72 18.15 19.43
N TRP A 527 2.28 18.65 20.58
CA TRP A 527 0.93 19.12 20.81
C TRP A 527 0.64 20.53 20.27
N GLU A 528 1.58 21.12 19.52
CA GLU A 528 1.37 22.35 18.76
C GLU A 528 1.07 22.05 17.28
N LYS A 529 1.35 20.82 16.81
CA LYS A 529 1.15 20.40 15.42
C LYS A 529 -0.31 20.55 14.98
N LYS A 530 -0.52 21.33 13.91
CA LYS A 530 -1.82 21.57 13.30
C LYS A 530 -2.24 20.43 12.38
N LEU A 531 -3.55 20.19 12.36
CA LEU A 531 -4.26 19.32 11.44
C LEU A 531 -4.91 20.17 10.35
N HIS A 532 -5.25 19.56 9.21
CA HIS A 532 -5.74 20.29 8.04
C HIS A 532 -7.01 21.10 8.29
N ASP A 533 -7.86 20.70 9.24
CA ASP A 533 -9.07 21.43 9.62
C ASP A 533 -8.83 22.57 10.64
N GLY A 534 -7.58 22.86 10.97
CA GLY A 534 -7.17 23.89 11.95
C GLY A 534 -7.10 23.40 13.40
N SER A 535 -7.57 22.18 13.66
CA SER A 535 -7.42 21.51 14.95
C SER A 535 -5.95 21.25 15.29
N THR A 536 -5.65 20.96 16.54
CA THR A 536 -4.29 20.61 16.98
C THR A 536 -4.24 19.15 17.41
N LEU A 537 -3.20 18.42 16.99
CA LEU A 537 -2.96 17.02 17.36
C LEU A 537 -3.04 16.81 18.89
N SER A 538 -3.62 15.70 19.30
CA SER A 538 -3.87 15.38 20.71
C SER A 538 -3.54 13.92 21.01
N PHE A 539 -3.37 13.59 22.29
CA PHE A 539 -3.29 12.20 22.71
C PHE A 539 -4.58 11.40 22.45
N GLY A 540 -5.72 12.08 22.26
CA GLY A 540 -6.97 11.45 21.82
C GLY A 540 -6.83 10.79 20.44
N ASP A 541 -6.04 11.36 19.54
CA ASP A 541 -5.79 10.80 18.21
C ASP A 541 -4.97 9.49 18.31
N PHE A 542 -3.89 9.49 19.11
CA PHE A 542 -3.07 8.29 19.40
C PHE A 542 -3.88 7.17 20.07
N MET A 543 -4.74 7.54 21.01
CA MET A 543 -5.56 6.55 21.71
C MET A 543 -6.67 6.00 20.81
N MET A 544 -7.24 6.81 19.91
CA MET A 544 -8.24 6.34 18.96
C MET A 544 -7.65 5.32 17.98
N SER A 545 -6.49 5.60 17.37
CA SER A 545 -5.83 4.64 16.47
C SER A 545 -5.51 3.33 17.19
N ALA A 546 -4.95 3.41 18.40
CA ALA A 546 -4.64 2.24 19.22
C ALA A 546 -5.89 1.40 19.53
N ILE A 547 -7.03 2.03 19.80
CA ILE A 547 -8.30 1.32 20.02
C ILE A 547 -8.77 0.65 18.74
N ILE A 548 -8.84 1.37 17.63
CA ILE A 548 -9.37 0.85 16.35
C ILE A 548 -8.54 -0.32 15.84
N ALA A 549 -7.22 -0.33 16.07
CA ALA A 549 -6.33 -1.43 15.72
C ALA A 549 -6.77 -2.79 16.31
N TYR A 550 -7.36 -2.81 17.51
CA TYR A 550 -7.81 -4.05 18.15
C TYR A 550 -9.33 -4.23 18.16
N ASP A 551 -10.10 -3.16 18.36
CA ASP A 551 -11.55 -3.22 18.56
C ASP A 551 -12.26 -3.93 17.39
N ARG A 552 -11.88 -3.61 16.15
CA ARG A 552 -12.50 -4.18 14.94
C ARG A 552 -12.31 -5.68 14.80
N GLY A 553 -11.26 -6.26 15.39
CA GLY A 553 -11.02 -7.70 15.39
C GLY A 553 -11.73 -8.46 16.53
N LYS A 554 -12.43 -7.76 17.44
CA LYS A 554 -13.12 -8.37 18.58
C LYS A 554 -14.62 -8.51 18.30
N GLU A 555 -15.18 -9.72 18.40
CA GLU A 555 -16.62 -9.98 18.14
C GLU A 555 -17.58 -9.11 18.97
N ALA A 556 -17.15 -8.63 20.15
CA ALA A 556 -17.94 -7.77 21.01
C ALA A 556 -18.02 -6.29 20.52
N SER A 557 -17.18 -5.90 19.57
CA SER A 557 -17.18 -4.54 19.02
C SER A 557 -18.43 -4.23 18.22
N ALA A 558 -18.89 -2.98 18.30
CA ALA A 558 -19.97 -2.46 17.47
C ALA A 558 -19.60 -2.38 15.98
N ILE A 559 -18.30 -2.35 15.67
CA ILE A 559 -17.73 -2.26 14.32
C ILE A 559 -16.87 -3.49 14.01
N PHE A 560 -17.27 -4.65 14.55
CA PHE A 560 -16.58 -5.92 14.29
C PHE A 560 -16.56 -6.26 12.79
N ASP A 561 -15.37 -6.52 12.27
CA ASP A 561 -15.11 -7.02 10.93
C ASP A 561 -14.40 -8.39 11.01
N PRO A 562 -15.08 -9.49 10.64
CA PRO A 562 -14.49 -10.83 10.65
C PRO A 562 -13.20 -10.94 9.83
N ALA A 563 -12.98 -10.07 8.84
CA ALA A 563 -11.75 -10.08 8.04
C ALA A 563 -10.52 -9.64 8.84
N VAL A 564 -10.70 -8.86 9.91
CA VAL A 564 -9.62 -8.27 10.73
C VAL A 564 -9.27 -9.16 11.94
N GLN A 565 -10.16 -10.09 12.30
CA GLN A 565 -10.02 -10.91 13.50
C GLN A 565 -8.69 -11.68 13.56
N ALA A 566 -8.32 -12.37 12.48
CA ALA A 566 -7.12 -13.21 12.46
C ALA A 566 -5.83 -12.40 12.64
N ASP A 567 -5.79 -11.18 12.08
CA ASP A 567 -4.63 -10.29 12.20
C ASP A 567 -4.50 -9.75 13.63
N VAL A 568 -5.63 -9.38 14.26
CA VAL A 568 -5.66 -8.95 15.67
C VAL A 568 -5.27 -10.07 16.63
N GLU A 569 -5.75 -11.30 16.39
CA GLU A 569 -5.37 -12.47 17.18
C GLU A 569 -3.86 -12.74 17.06
N ALA A 570 -3.31 -12.69 15.84
CA ALA A 570 -1.88 -12.85 15.61
C ALA A 570 -1.05 -11.74 16.25
N ASP A 571 -1.47 -10.48 16.20
CA ASP A 571 -0.74 -9.39 16.86
C ASP A 571 -0.75 -9.56 18.39
N LEU A 572 -1.89 -9.93 18.99
CA LEU A 572 -2.00 -10.12 20.44
C LEU A 572 -1.16 -11.29 20.99
N GLU A 573 -0.83 -12.30 20.19
CA GLU A 573 0.14 -13.33 20.57
C GLU A 573 1.54 -12.73 20.84
N ARG A 574 1.90 -11.68 20.10
CA ARG A 574 3.25 -11.10 20.03
C ARG A 574 3.38 -9.79 20.80
N LEU A 575 2.33 -8.97 20.85
CA LEU A 575 2.27 -7.80 21.71
C LEU A 575 2.23 -8.26 23.17
N LYS A 576 3.26 -7.89 23.93
CA LYS A 576 3.32 -8.16 25.36
C LYS A 576 2.76 -7.00 26.18
N GLY A 577 2.82 -5.79 25.63
CA GLY A 577 2.06 -4.65 26.10
C GLY A 577 2.72 -3.32 25.80
N TRP A 578 2.07 -2.22 26.13
CA TRP A 578 2.61 -0.88 25.95
C TRP A 578 2.20 0.07 27.08
N GLU A 579 2.98 1.11 27.30
CA GLU A 579 2.72 2.11 28.34
C GLU A 579 3.12 3.50 27.88
N VAL A 580 2.38 4.50 28.34
CA VAL A 580 2.77 5.90 28.16
C VAL A 580 3.56 6.35 29.38
N LEU A 581 4.87 6.50 29.20
CA LEU A 581 5.82 6.88 30.25
C LEU A 581 5.70 8.37 30.61
N SER A 582 5.36 9.20 29.64
CA SER A 582 5.15 10.64 29.78
C SER A 582 4.20 11.12 28.69
N MET A 583 3.35 12.10 29.01
CA MET A 583 2.45 12.76 28.04
C MET A 583 3.01 14.10 27.52
N ASP A 584 4.01 14.67 28.18
CA ASP A 584 4.54 16.00 27.88
C ASP A 584 6.01 16.14 28.36
N PRO A 585 7.01 15.99 27.45
CA PRO A 585 6.86 15.48 26.08
C PRO A 585 6.35 14.04 26.07
N LEU A 586 5.70 13.62 24.97
CA LEU A 586 5.16 12.27 24.84
C LEU A 586 6.31 11.25 24.79
N THR A 587 6.19 10.18 25.57
CA THR A 587 7.12 9.05 25.54
C THR A 587 6.35 7.76 25.72
N ILE A 588 6.49 6.83 24.77
CA ILE A 588 5.76 5.57 24.74
C ILE A 588 6.76 4.42 24.77
N ALA A 589 6.50 3.41 25.59
CA ALA A 589 7.25 2.15 25.60
C ALA A 589 6.37 1.00 25.13
N THR A 590 6.90 0.15 24.25
CA THR A 590 6.21 -1.00 23.67
C THR A 590 7.04 -2.26 23.83
N TYR A 591 6.42 -3.32 24.31
CA TYR A 591 6.98 -4.62 24.60
C TYR A 591 6.38 -5.65 23.63
N SER A 592 7.23 -6.31 22.84
CA SER A 592 6.79 -7.27 21.83
C SER A 592 7.80 -8.41 21.71
N ASP A 593 7.33 -9.57 21.26
CA ASP A 593 8.20 -10.67 20.85
C ASP A 593 8.72 -10.52 19.41
N THR A 594 8.12 -9.65 18.61
CA THR A 594 8.55 -9.32 17.24
C THR A 594 9.64 -8.25 17.23
N TYR A 595 10.65 -8.47 16.39
CA TYR A 595 11.77 -7.55 16.19
C TYR A 595 12.18 -7.53 14.71
N ALA A 596 13.17 -6.71 14.36
CA ALA A 596 13.80 -6.70 13.05
C ALA A 596 15.33 -6.84 13.19
N LEU A 597 16.01 -7.22 12.10
CA LEU A 597 17.48 -7.34 12.12
C LEU A 597 18.18 -5.99 12.34
N ASP A 598 17.54 -4.89 11.94
CA ASP A 598 17.97 -3.53 12.19
C ASP A 598 17.14 -2.93 13.35
N ALA A 599 17.79 -2.31 14.33
CA ALA A 599 17.14 -1.70 15.48
C ALA A 599 16.19 -0.57 15.07
N GLU A 600 16.53 0.15 14.00
CA GLU A 600 15.74 1.21 13.37
C GLU A 600 14.38 0.69 12.86
N HIS A 601 14.27 -0.60 12.56
CA HIS A 601 13.02 -1.26 12.15
C HIS A 601 12.35 -2.02 13.31
N SER A 602 12.93 -1.98 14.51
CA SER A 602 12.36 -2.58 15.72
C SER A 602 11.61 -1.54 16.56
N LEU A 603 11.11 -0.50 15.93
CA LEU A 603 10.41 0.60 16.61
C LEU A 603 8.90 0.34 16.66
N THR A 604 8.24 0.90 17.66
CA THR A 604 6.77 1.00 17.67
C THR A 604 6.39 2.35 18.27
N THR A 605 5.98 3.28 17.41
CA THR A 605 5.81 4.70 17.74
C THR A 605 4.41 5.04 18.20
N TRP A 606 3.40 4.25 17.81
CA TRP A 606 1.97 4.50 18.02
C TRP A 606 1.46 5.79 17.35
N TRP A 607 2.14 6.26 16.31
CA TRP A 607 1.63 7.38 15.52
C TRP A 607 0.20 7.08 15.03
N PRO A 608 -0.73 8.06 15.06
CA PRO A 608 -2.15 7.83 14.85
C PRO A 608 -2.56 7.59 13.39
N GLU A 609 -2.08 6.48 12.86
CA GLU A 609 -2.44 5.88 11.59
C GLU A 609 -3.40 4.71 11.82
N TYR A 610 -4.21 4.41 10.80
CA TYR A 610 -5.26 3.41 10.88
C TYR A 610 -5.13 2.38 9.77
N GLY A 611 -5.64 1.18 10.06
CA GLY A 611 -5.94 0.19 9.03
C GLY A 611 -4.74 -0.50 8.43
N THR A 612 -5.02 -1.20 7.33
CA THR A 612 -4.02 -1.95 6.55
C THR A 612 -3.02 -1.05 5.80
N TYR A 613 -3.36 0.22 5.60
CA TYR A 613 -2.61 1.13 4.72
C TYR A 613 -1.92 2.28 5.46
N ASP A 614 -1.93 2.27 6.79
CA ASP A 614 -1.26 3.27 7.63
C ASP A 614 -1.70 4.71 7.29
N GLU A 615 -3.01 4.95 7.16
CA GLU A 615 -3.55 6.28 6.83
C GLU A 615 -3.83 7.06 8.11
N PHE A 616 -3.30 8.28 8.23
CA PHE A 616 -3.63 9.18 9.34
C PHE A 616 -5.05 9.73 9.21
N ALA A 617 -5.77 9.80 10.33
CA ALA A 617 -6.97 10.61 10.47
C ALA A 617 -7.21 11.03 11.94
N PRO A 618 -7.73 12.23 12.19
CA PRO A 618 -7.98 12.63 13.57
C PRO A 618 -9.19 11.92 14.17
N TRP A 619 -9.21 11.79 15.50
CA TRP A 619 -10.23 10.97 16.19
C TRP A 619 -11.67 11.41 15.86
N HIS A 620 -11.89 12.70 15.65
CA HIS A 620 -13.22 13.27 15.44
C HIS A 620 -13.76 13.01 14.03
N THR A 621 -12.91 12.74 13.03
CA THR A 621 -13.37 12.27 11.71
C THR A 621 -13.66 10.77 11.72
N VAL A 622 -12.77 9.96 12.30
CA VAL A 622 -12.94 8.50 12.42
C VAL A 622 -14.21 8.14 13.21
N THR A 623 -14.56 8.96 14.20
CA THR A 623 -15.82 8.84 14.96
C THR A 623 -17.05 8.78 14.05
N LEU A 624 -17.09 9.56 12.97
CA LEU A 624 -18.22 9.59 12.05
C LEU A 624 -18.41 8.26 11.33
N GLY A 625 -17.30 7.68 10.85
CA GLY A 625 -17.32 6.37 10.21
C GLY A 625 -17.67 5.25 11.19
N MET A 626 -17.10 5.29 12.39
CA MET A 626 -17.41 4.31 13.45
C MET A 626 -18.91 4.29 13.75
N LEU A 627 -19.54 5.45 13.92
CA LEU A 627 -20.98 5.55 14.18
C LEU A 627 -21.79 5.05 12.98
N ALA A 628 -21.42 5.44 11.75
CA ALA A 628 -22.10 5.00 10.55
C ALA A 628 -22.02 3.48 10.31
N GLU A 629 -20.91 2.83 10.66
CA GLU A 629 -20.80 1.37 10.59
C GLU A 629 -21.54 0.67 11.72
N ALA A 630 -21.46 1.19 12.95
CA ALA A 630 -22.23 0.66 14.09
C ALA A 630 -23.74 0.68 13.82
N ASP A 631 -24.23 1.72 13.15
CA ASP A 631 -25.62 1.86 12.71
C ASP A 631 -25.95 1.12 11.40
N LYS A 632 -24.95 0.50 10.77
CA LYS A 632 -25.06 -0.26 9.51
C LYS A 632 -25.60 0.59 8.37
N GLU A 633 -25.13 1.82 8.26
CA GLU A 633 -25.44 2.75 7.18
C GLU A 633 -24.31 2.81 6.14
N LEU A 634 -23.07 2.60 6.59
CA LEU A 634 -21.84 2.52 5.79
C LEU A 634 -20.96 1.39 6.36
N ALA A 635 -19.88 1.05 5.67
CA ALA A 635 -18.83 0.20 6.22
C ALA A 635 -17.44 0.68 5.80
N PHE A 636 -16.45 0.53 6.67
CA PHE A 636 -15.06 0.88 6.42
C PHE A 636 -14.46 0.03 5.31
N SER A 637 -14.70 -1.29 5.31
CA SER A 637 -14.13 -2.23 4.33
C SER A 637 -15.13 -2.66 3.25
N GLY A 638 -14.61 -3.02 2.08
CA GLY A 638 -15.44 -3.47 0.95
C GLY A 638 -16.15 -4.81 1.20
N SER A 639 -15.49 -5.75 1.87
CA SER A 639 -16.08 -7.04 2.29
C SER A 639 -17.23 -6.83 3.28
N ARG A 640 -17.04 -5.94 4.26
CA ARG A 640 -18.07 -5.60 5.24
C ARG A 640 -19.25 -4.86 4.61
N ALA A 641 -18.99 -3.97 3.66
CA ALA A 641 -20.03 -3.29 2.88
C ALA A 641 -20.89 -4.29 2.09
N GLU A 642 -20.27 -5.29 1.44
CA GLU A 642 -21.00 -6.35 0.72
C GLU A 642 -21.84 -7.21 1.68
N GLU A 643 -21.30 -7.58 2.84
CA GLU A 643 -22.02 -8.38 3.85
C GLU A 643 -23.26 -7.64 4.40
N LEU A 644 -23.11 -6.36 4.73
CA LEU A 644 -24.18 -5.52 5.28
C LEU A 644 -25.17 -5.02 4.21
N GLY A 645 -24.77 -5.02 2.93
CA GLY A 645 -25.55 -4.48 1.82
C GLY A 645 -25.63 -2.95 1.83
N VAL A 646 -24.55 -2.29 2.26
CA VAL A 646 -24.42 -0.82 2.40
C VAL A 646 -23.32 -0.28 1.49
N GLU A 647 -23.17 1.05 1.43
CA GLU A 647 -22.09 1.67 0.66
C GLU A 647 -20.73 1.50 1.37
N TRP A 648 -19.69 1.20 0.60
CA TRP A 648 -18.30 1.26 1.09
C TRP A 648 -17.89 2.73 1.29
N MET A 649 -17.57 3.06 2.54
CA MET A 649 -17.43 4.44 3.02
C MET A 649 -16.34 5.23 2.29
N ASP A 650 -16.67 6.45 1.89
CA ASP A 650 -15.77 7.40 1.23
C ASP A 650 -15.91 8.78 1.90
N TYR A 651 -14.79 9.34 2.35
CA TYR A 651 -14.74 10.63 3.06
C TYR A 651 -14.62 11.82 2.11
N THR A 652 -14.45 11.58 0.80
CA THR A 652 -14.15 12.58 -0.22
C THR A 652 -15.31 12.84 -1.19
N LYS A 653 -16.18 11.85 -1.41
CA LYS A 653 -17.21 11.91 -2.46
C LYS A 653 -18.38 10.96 -2.20
N GLY A 654 -19.42 11.12 -3.01
CA GLY A 654 -20.51 10.15 -3.09
C GLY A 654 -21.56 10.27 -1.98
N PRO A 655 -22.46 9.27 -1.85
CA PRO A 655 -23.58 9.31 -0.91
C PRO A 655 -23.15 9.28 0.56
N SER A 656 -21.95 8.73 0.85
CA SER A 656 -21.33 8.66 2.18
C SER A 656 -21.30 10.01 2.89
N LEU A 657 -21.02 11.10 2.16
CA LEU A 657 -20.91 12.45 2.74
C LEU A 657 -22.19 12.92 3.44
N THR A 658 -23.38 12.55 2.94
CA THR A 658 -24.63 12.95 3.59
C THR A 658 -24.83 12.21 4.91
N ILE A 659 -24.44 10.93 4.96
CA ILE A 659 -24.54 10.10 6.17
C ILE A 659 -23.54 10.60 7.22
N LEU A 660 -22.28 10.81 6.83
CA LEU A 660 -21.24 11.34 7.72
C LEU A 660 -21.61 12.72 8.28
N LYS A 661 -22.24 13.60 7.49
CA LYS A 661 -22.72 14.91 7.97
C LYS A 661 -23.81 14.78 9.04
N ASN A 662 -24.73 13.82 8.90
CA ASN A 662 -25.75 13.58 9.91
C ASN A 662 -25.11 13.11 11.23
N HIS A 663 -24.17 12.18 11.16
CA HIS A 663 -23.42 11.71 12.34
C HIS A 663 -22.63 12.85 13.00
N LEU A 664 -22.08 13.78 12.23
CA LEU A 664 -21.40 14.97 12.77
C LEU A 664 -22.39 15.89 13.51
N ASP A 665 -23.53 16.19 12.89
CA ASP A 665 -24.55 17.05 13.52
C ASP A 665 -25.09 16.45 14.81
N GLU A 666 -25.31 15.13 14.83
CA GLU A 666 -25.78 14.41 16.01
C GLU A 666 -24.70 14.34 17.10
N SER A 667 -23.46 14.05 16.73
CA SER A 667 -22.33 13.98 17.65
C SER A 667 -22.03 15.32 18.31
N ALA A 668 -22.00 16.40 17.51
CA ALA A 668 -21.78 17.76 17.99
C ALA A 668 -22.92 18.21 18.92
N ALA A 669 -24.18 17.90 18.60
CA ALA A 669 -25.32 18.25 19.45
C ALA A 669 -25.37 17.47 20.78
N ALA A 670 -24.73 16.29 20.82
CA ALA A 670 -24.74 15.39 21.97
C ALA A 670 -23.49 15.50 22.85
N ASP A 671 -22.52 16.34 22.50
CA ASP A 671 -21.17 16.33 23.09
C ASP A 671 -20.61 14.89 23.13
N PHE A 672 -20.73 14.17 22.00
CA PHE A 672 -20.38 12.75 21.93
C PHE A 672 -18.87 12.55 22.05
N ILE A 673 -18.46 11.60 22.90
CA ILE A 673 -17.07 11.16 23.02
C ILE A 673 -17.05 9.66 22.61
N PRO A 674 -16.35 9.28 21.54
CA PRO A 674 -16.18 7.87 21.15
C PRO A 674 -15.45 7.10 22.26
N TYR A 675 -15.70 5.80 22.41
CA TYR A 675 -15.05 4.95 23.43
C TYR A 675 -14.91 5.63 24.80
N LYS A 676 -15.98 6.29 25.25
CA LYS A 676 -15.99 7.17 26.42
C LYS A 676 -15.35 6.59 27.69
N PRO A 677 -15.46 5.28 28.01
CA PRO A 677 -14.77 4.70 29.15
C PRO A 677 -13.25 4.86 29.13
N THR A 678 -12.63 4.99 27.95
CA THR A 678 -11.18 5.24 27.78
C THR A 678 -10.89 6.65 27.30
N LEU A 679 -11.44 7.08 26.15
CA LEU A 679 -11.11 8.38 25.56
C LEU A 679 -11.64 9.57 26.37
N GLY A 680 -12.64 9.36 27.24
CA GLY A 680 -13.14 10.40 28.14
C GLY A 680 -12.12 10.89 29.18
N TYR A 681 -11.00 10.18 29.38
CA TYR A 681 -9.88 10.65 30.19
C TYR A 681 -8.95 11.61 29.45
N TYR A 682 -8.91 11.55 28.13
CA TYR A 682 -7.93 12.23 27.29
C TYR A 682 -8.53 13.38 26.48
N ILE A 683 -9.76 13.24 26.00
CA ILE A 683 -10.47 14.28 25.27
C ILE A 683 -11.09 15.27 26.26
N ARG A 684 -10.65 16.53 26.20
CA ARG A 684 -11.16 17.59 27.08
C ARG A 684 -12.43 18.21 26.49
N PRO A 685 -13.36 18.74 27.30
CA PRO A 685 -14.58 19.36 26.76
C PRO A 685 -14.34 20.51 25.77
N LEU A 686 -13.29 21.33 25.98
CA LEU A 686 -12.93 22.41 25.05
C LEU A 686 -12.39 21.86 23.72
N GLU A 687 -11.56 20.82 23.78
CA GLU A 687 -11.06 20.15 22.59
C GLU A 687 -12.23 19.53 21.80
N LEU A 688 -13.18 18.88 22.48
CA LEU A 688 -14.35 18.29 21.85
C LEU A 688 -15.17 19.31 21.06
N GLU A 689 -15.49 20.45 21.68
CA GLU A 689 -16.24 21.54 21.05
C GLU A 689 -15.48 22.10 19.84
N GLU A 690 -14.19 22.37 20.00
CA GLU A 690 -13.31 22.89 18.94
C GLU A 690 -13.19 21.91 17.76
N ARG A 691 -12.95 20.62 18.01
CA ARG A 691 -12.79 19.59 16.96
C ARG A 691 -14.06 19.46 16.11
N TYR A 692 -15.25 19.45 16.72
CA TYR A 692 -16.49 19.37 15.95
C TYR A 692 -16.84 20.67 15.23
N GLU A 693 -16.55 21.84 15.81
CA GLU A 693 -16.71 23.12 15.10
C GLU A 693 -15.78 23.21 13.89
N ASN A 694 -14.50 22.83 14.04
CA ASN A 694 -13.54 22.81 12.96
C ASN A 694 -13.96 21.86 11.84
N LEU A 695 -14.43 20.65 12.16
CA LEU A 695 -14.87 19.70 11.15
C LEU A 695 -16.15 20.14 10.43
N LEU A 696 -17.06 20.84 11.11
CA LEU A 696 -18.22 21.48 10.46
C LEU A 696 -17.76 22.56 9.47
N ASN A 697 -16.83 23.43 9.88
CA ASN A 697 -16.27 24.47 9.02
C ASN A 697 -15.53 23.87 7.81
N TRP A 698 -14.74 22.82 8.04
CA TRP A 698 -14.05 22.07 6.99
C TRP A 698 -15.03 21.51 5.97
N TYR A 699 -16.11 20.86 6.41
CA TYR A 699 -17.14 20.36 5.51
C TYR A 699 -17.84 21.48 4.73
N ASP A 700 -18.17 22.59 5.39
CA ASP A 700 -18.82 23.73 4.74
C ASP A 700 -17.92 24.40 3.68
N GLU A 701 -16.59 24.41 3.90
CA GLU A 701 -15.62 24.99 2.98
C GLU A 701 -15.19 24.02 1.86
N LYS A 702 -14.77 22.81 2.21
CA LYS A 702 -14.17 21.83 1.29
C LYS A 702 -15.19 20.86 0.70
N GLY A 703 -16.34 20.68 1.37
CA GLY A 703 -17.41 19.78 0.92
C GLY A 703 -17.16 18.30 1.18
N HIS A 704 -16.18 17.95 2.02
CA HIS A 704 -15.82 16.58 2.35
C HIS A 704 -15.32 16.44 3.80
N PHE A 705 -15.07 15.20 4.26
CA PHE A 705 -14.63 14.89 5.64
C PHE A 705 -13.20 14.37 5.74
N TYR A 706 -12.50 14.29 4.60
CA TYR A 706 -11.11 13.87 4.59
C TYR A 706 -10.20 14.97 5.18
N VAL A 707 -9.75 14.76 6.42
CA VAL A 707 -8.84 15.64 7.19
C VAL A 707 -7.62 14.81 7.55
N SER A 708 -6.43 15.36 7.35
CA SER A 708 -5.16 14.70 7.65
C SER A 708 -4.16 15.68 8.30
N CYS A 709 -2.85 15.39 8.24
CA CYS A 709 -1.79 16.16 8.89
C CYS A 709 -0.50 16.38 8.06
N GLY A 710 -0.50 15.97 6.78
CA GLY A 710 0.65 16.10 5.88
C GLY A 710 0.91 17.52 5.35
N VAL A 711 1.95 17.64 4.52
CA VAL A 711 2.36 18.92 3.90
C VAL A 711 1.39 19.44 2.84
N PHE A 712 0.52 18.59 2.29
CA PHE A 712 -0.61 19.00 1.47
C PHE A 712 -1.91 18.54 2.09
N TYR A 713 -2.97 19.32 1.91
CA TYR A 713 -4.33 18.92 2.21
C TYR A 713 -5.15 18.71 0.94
N LEU A 714 -6.18 17.88 1.04
CA LEU A 714 -7.14 17.68 -0.05
C LEU A 714 -8.02 18.92 -0.16
N GLU A 715 -7.84 19.69 -1.23
CA GLU A 715 -8.63 20.91 -1.48
C GLU A 715 -9.93 20.55 -2.21
N GLN A 716 -9.84 19.71 -3.25
CA GLN A 716 -11.01 19.40 -4.06
C GLN A 716 -10.88 18.08 -4.82
N VAL A 717 -12.02 17.39 -4.97
CA VAL A 717 -12.16 16.18 -5.78
C VAL A 717 -13.20 16.39 -6.86
N TYR A 718 -12.86 16.04 -8.10
CA TYR A 718 -13.75 16.07 -9.27
C TYR A 718 -13.90 14.66 -9.86
N PRO A 719 -14.81 13.83 -9.31
CA PRO A 719 -14.89 12.41 -9.68
C PRO A 719 -15.26 12.16 -11.14
N ILE A 720 -16.04 13.07 -11.76
CA ILE A 720 -16.47 12.95 -13.16
C ILE A 720 -15.33 13.30 -14.11
N GLN A 721 -14.59 14.38 -13.80
CA GLN A 721 -13.46 14.86 -14.60
C GLN A 721 -12.18 14.05 -14.36
N LYS A 722 -12.15 13.25 -13.27
CA LYS A 722 -10.96 12.54 -12.81
C LYS A 722 -9.81 13.51 -12.54
N ILE A 723 -10.09 14.47 -11.66
CA ILE A 723 -9.12 15.47 -11.17
C ILE A 723 -9.17 15.50 -9.64
N ILE A 724 -8.00 15.60 -9.01
CA ILE A 724 -7.80 15.87 -7.58
C ILE A 724 -6.91 17.11 -7.48
N VAL A 725 -7.27 18.03 -6.59
CA VAL A 725 -6.49 19.24 -6.30
C VAL A 725 -6.03 19.17 -4.86
N LEU A 726 -4.72 19.28 -4.66
CA LEU A 726 -4.08 19.36 -3.35
C LEU A 726 -3.44 20.73 -3.20
N LYS A 727 -3.56 21.33 -2.02
CA LYS A 727 -2.91 22.59 -1.69
C LYS A 727 -1.96 22.40 -0.52
N ALA A 728 -0.86 23.12 -0.56
CA ALA A 728 0.11 23.03 0.51
C ALA A 728 -0.45 23.60 1.81
N PHE A 729 -0.07 22.98 2.91
CA PHE A 729 -0.57 23.29 4.25
C PHE A 729 0.37 24.28 4.95
N ASP A 730 -0.11 25.50 5.15
CA ASP A 730 0.71 26.62 5.60
C ASP A 730 1.18 26.47 7.05
N ASP A 731 0.38 25.79 7.88
CA ASP A 731 0.69 25.52 9.30
C ASP A 731 1.52 24.23 9.50
N TYR A 732 2.13 23.68 8.43
CA TYR A 732 3.00 22.52 8.57
C TYR A 732 4.31 22.92 9.30
N PRO A 733 4.68 22.22 10.41
CA PRO A 733 5.69 22.74 11.33
C PRO A 733 7.14 22.60 10.85
N GLU A 734 7.41 21.67 9.93
CA GLU A 734 8.79 21.34 9.54
C GLU A 734 9.31 22.24 8.41
N PRO A 735 10.63 22.51 8.38
CA PRO A 735 11.24 23.28 7.30
C PRO A 735 11.22 22.49 5.98
N SER A 736 11.01 23.21 4.87
CA SER A 736 10.91 22.62 3.53
C SER A 736 12.18 21.94 3.05
N ASP A 737 13.34 22.34 3.54
CA ASP A 737 14.63 21.80 3.13
C ASP A 737 15.05 20.52 3.87
N ARG A 738 14.24 20.05 4.85
CA ARG A 738 14.56 18.89 5.71
C ARG A 738 15.02 17.66 4.94
N TYR A 739 14.42 17.39 3.78
CA TYR A 739 14.68 16.18 2.99
C TYR A 739 15.40 16.44 1.66
N LEU A 740 15.83 17.67 1.37
CA LEU A 740 16.51 17.96 0.10
C LEU A 740 17.88 17.30 -0.02
N PHE A 741 18.50 16.87 1.09
CA PHE A 741 19.75 16.10 1.06
C PHE A 741 19.60 14.74 0.37
N LEU A 742 18.37 14.24 0.16
CA LEU A 742 18.07 13.00 -0.55
C LEU A 742 18.13 13.14 -2.09
N LEU A 743 18.31 14.37 -2.60
CA LEU A 743 18.49 14.64 -4.03
C LEU A 743 19.92 14.38 -4.51
N ASP A 744 20.89 14.37 -3.59
CA ASP A 744 22.31 14.09 -3.82
C ASP A 744 22.57 12.58 -3.99
#